data_AF-A0A954UKC3-F1
#
_entry.id   AF-A0A954UKC3-F1
#
_cell.length_a   1.000
_cell.length_b   1.000
_cell.length_c   1.000
_cell.angle_alpha   90.00
_cell.angle_beta   90.00
_cell.angle_gamma   90.00
#
_symmetry.space_group_name_H-M   'P 1'
#
loop_
_entity.id
_entity.type
_entity.pdbx_description
1 polymer ?
#
loop_
_entity_poly.entity_id
_entity_poly.type
_entity_poly.pdbx_seq_one_letter_code
_entity_poly.pdbx_strand_id
1 'polypeptide(L)'
;MVRSRQRVNSQQVNPLTAPLKSRPWPAGYLLATTTFVASFLLFQIQPLIGRLMLPSFGGAAGVWTVCLLFFQTMLFAGYVYAHALTKYLAPRAQATLHSMLALGALAALPISSESNGAFEGNASAATVQSQTPTFELLSVLMRSVGPPFLVLAATAPLIQRWWSLQTNRSPYRLYSLSNAGSLLALLSYTFLAERLVGTSRLTHLWTWGFVAVVCLTMASAIVCQRTVAVREPHADRHASHCSEAITVKRRLSWVILAAMGTIVLMSVSNSLCQDVSSVPLLWIVPLTLYLITYIVCFGQQRIYRSTPAILFMIVSNALTACVYNELLRISFSWFIVLGLLGMLASCFVCHGELEQRKPSPAHLTEYYLYIAGGGALGGLAVGWIAPLVFNDYYELPSSFLCVTIVGLAILFWDAKSPLQRANRLWMWLLLLLLFALQVKGWSGSIVSRNLAALTVQRSFYGVLRTCLTAPAPEIPVDYLGLFSGSTEHGGQYLDDERSQYPTSYYARSTGLGFAFTQLDPAPERHIGVAGLGAGTIAAYGRPRDRFRFYEIDETVVPLAAEVFTYLSQLRNRGGGYEVVLGDARVSLAQESPQQFDLLVLDAFAGDAVPVHLLTREAMTTYLRHVKSTGVIAVHVSNRFLALPLIVRDLAAYHGLALAHITTEADAKQDNLAASDWMLLRRPEGFVNGTVTPPYKRPFHIGSPRVIWTDDRSSVYEILR
;
A
#
# COMPACT_ATOMS: atom_id res chain seq x y z
N MET A 1 -49.23 37.55 48.87
CA MET A 1 -50.71 37.62 48.74
C MET A 1 -51.03 38.88 47.93
N VAL A 2 -51.81 38.97 46.85
CA VAL A 2 -52.64 38.06 46.05
C VAL A 2 -52.69 38.65 44.62
N ARG A 3 -52.87 37.73 43.66
CA ARG A 3 -52.99 37.85 42.20
C ARG A 3 -53.85 38.99 41.65
N SER A 4 -53.47 39.51 40.48
CA SER A 4 -54.41 39.94 39.44
C SER A 4 -54.06 39.26 38.11
N ARG A 5 -55.02 38.51 37.56
CA ARG A 5 -54.97 37.87 36.24
C ARG A 5 -55.54 38.85 35.22
N GLN A 6 -54.77 39.22 34.20
CA GLN A 6 -55.31 39.81 32.97
C GLN A 6 -55.18 38.80 31.83
N ARG A 7 -56.33 38.51 31.22
CA ARG A 7 -56.50 37.71 30.02
C ARG A 7 -55.80 38.41 28.86
N VAL A 8 -54.91 37.71 28.16
CA VAL A 8 -54.41 38.14 26.85
C VAL A 8 -55.28 37.48 25.78
N ASN A 9 -55.85 38.34 24.94
CA ASN A 9 -56.67 38.02 23.80
C ASN A 9 -55.92 37.19 22.76
N SER A 10 -56.66 36.26 22.17
CA SER A 10 -56.39 35.55 20.93
C SER A 10 -56.02 36.50 19.79
N GLN A 11 -54.80 36.37 19.25
CA GLN A 11 -54.47 36.82 17.89
C GLN A 11 -54.04 35.63 17.04
N GLN A 12 -54.83 35.45 15.99
CA GLN A 12 -54.68 34.65 14.78
C GLN A 12 -53.27 34.09 14.52
N VAL A 13 -53.15 32.77 14.65
CA VAL A 13 -52.10 31.99 14.00
C VAL A 13 -52.40 31.98 12.50
N ASN A 14 -51.54 32.66 11.74
CA ASN A 14 -51.55 32.68 10.28
C ASN A 14 -51.28 31.23 9.77
N PRO A 15 -52.18 30.54 9.06
CA PRO A 15 -52.02 29.12 8.74
C PRO A 15 -51.10 28.83 7.53
N LEU A 16 -50.26 29.78 7.11
CA LEU A 16 -49.42 29.64 5.90
C LEU A 16 -47.97 29.20 6.15
N THR A 17 -47.60 28.83 7.38
CA THR A 17 -46.28 28.22 7.66
C THR A 17 -46.42 26.78 8.15
N ALA A 18 -47.13 25.95 7.40
CA ALA A 18 -46.92 24.51 7.49
C ALA A 18 -45.55 24.20 6.84
N PRO A 19 -44.65 23.42 7.49
CA PRO A 19 -43.48 22.92 6.78
C PRO A 19 -44.02 21.99 5.70
N LEU A 20 -43.98 22.45 4.44
CA LEU A 20 -44.21 21.60 3.28
C LEU A 20 -43.39 20.33 3.50
N LYS A 21 -44.08 19.20 3.74
CA LYS A 21 -43.49 17.87 3.74
C LYS A 21 -42.85 17.71 2.36
N SER A 22 -41.55 18.01 2.29
CA SER A 22 -40.80 17.98 1.04
C SER A 22 -40.76 16.53 0.59
N ARG A 23 -41.61 16.16 -0.37
CA ARG A 23 -41.39 14.94 -1.16
C ARG A 23 -39.95 14.99 -1.66
N PRO A 24 -39.18 13.91 -1.49
CA PRO A 24 -37.82 13.90 -2.00
C PRO A 24 -37.88 14.01 -3.52
N TRP A 25 -37.28 15.08 -4.05
CA TRP A 25 -37.27 15.40 -5.46
C TRP A 25 -36.49 14.28 -6.21
N PRO A 26 -37.01 13.70 -7.31
CA PRO A 26 -36.29 12.68 -8.09
C PRO A 26 -34.88 13.13 -8.54
N ALA A 27 -34.68 14.43 -8.79
CA ALA A 27 -33.38 15.03 -9.07
C ALA A 27 -32.36 14.83 -7.94
N GLY A 28 -32.82 14.85 -6.68
CA GLY A 28 -31.95 14.67 -5.53
C GLY A 28 -31.43 13.23 -5.38
N TYR A 29 -32.25 12.23 -5.68
CA TYR A 29 -31.78 10.85 -5.68
C TYR A 29 -30.80 10.58 -6.81
N LEU A 30 -31.01 11.17 -7.99
CA LEU A 30 -30.08 11.03 -9.12
C LEU A 30 -28.69 11.58 -8.78
N LEU A 31 -28.59 12.80 -8.27
CA LEU A 31 -27.31 13.43 -7.91
C LEU A 31 -26.60 12.66 -6.76
N ALA A 32 -27.35 12.19 -5.76
CA ALA A 32 -26.81 11.37 -4.67
C ALA A 32 -26.29 10.01 -5.18
N THR A 33 -27.05 9.34 -6.04
CA THR A 33 -26.66 8.05 -6.64
C THR A 33 -25.43 8.22 -7.52
N THR A 34 -25.40 9.25 -8.36
CA THR A 34 -24.26 9.54 -9.24
C THR A 34 -23.00 9.81 -8.41
N THR A 35 -23.11 10.59 -7.33
CA THR A 35 -21.99 10.83 -6.41
C THR A 35 -21.50 9.53 -5.78
N PHE A 36 -22.42 8.71 -5.28
CA PHE A 36 -22.09 7.44 -4.63
C PHE A 36 -21.38 6.46 -5.58
N VAL A 37 -21.96 6.23 -6.76
CA VAL A 37 -21.42 5.26 -7.74
C VAL A 37 -20.09 5.75 -8.33
N ALA A 38 -19.97 7.06 -8.62
CA ALA A 38 -18.71 7.64 -9.09
C ALA A 38 -17.58 7.46 -8.06
N SER A 39 -17.86 7.77 -6.79
CA SER A 39 -16.86 7.61 -5.72
C SER A 39 -16.57 6.14 -5.41
N PHE A 40 -17.55 5.25 -5.53
CA PHE A 40 -17.35 3.81 -5.42
C PHE A 40 -16.35 3.32 -6.49
N LEU A 41 -16.57 3.65 -7.77
CA LEU A 41 -15.66 3.24 -8.84
C LEU A 41 -14.28 3.92 -8.76
N LEU A 42 -14.24 5.20 -8.36
CA LEU A 42 -13.01 5.95 -8.15
C LEU A 42 -12.10 5.27 -7.13
N PHE A 43 -12.69 4.70 -6.07
CA PHE A 43 -11.93 4.04 -5.03
C PHE A 43 -11.65 2.57 -5.35
N GLN A 44 -12.57 1.89 -6.04
CA GLN A 44 -12.41 0.47 -6.41
C GLN A 44 -11.27 0.24 -7.42
N ILE A 45 -10.99 1.20 -8.29
CA ILE A 45 -9.91 1.06 -9.27
C ILE A 45 -8.52 1.03 -8.62
N GLN A 46 -8.36 1.63 -7.44
CA GLN A 46 -7.05 1.74 -6.79
C GLN A 46 -6.45 0.36 -6.43
N PRO A 47 -7.14 -0.49 -5.65
CA PRO A 47 -6.62 -1.82 -5.33
C PRO A 47 -6.65 -2.76 -6.55
N LEU A 48 -7.57 -2.56 -7.51
CA LEU A 48 -7.61 -3.33 -8.77
C LEU A 48 -6.33 -3.15 -9.58
N ILE A 49 -5.93 -1.90 -9.79
CA ILE A 49 -4.73 -1.57 -10.56
C ILE A 49 -3.47 -1.92 -9.78
N GLY A 50 -3.45 -1.67 -8.47
CA GLY A 50 -2.36 -2.14 -7.62
C GLY A 50 -2.10 -3.64 -7.80
N ARG A 51 -3.16 -4.46 -7.77
CA ARG A 51 -3.07 -5.90 -8.04
C ARG A 51 -2.55 -6.23 -9.44
N LEU A 52 -3.00 -5.53 -10.47
CA LEU A 52 -2.54 -5.74 -11.84
C LEU A 52 -1.07 -5.35 -12.05
N MET A 53 -0.57 -4.36 -11.30
CA MET A 53 0.81 -3.86 -11.46
C MET A 53 1.83 -4.66 -10.64
N LEU A 54 1.42 -5.22 -9.49
CA LEU A 54 2.34 -5.92 -8.59
C LEU A 54 3.25 -6.95 -9.30
N PRO A 55 2.76 -7.82 -10.21
CA PRO A 55 3.61 -8.80 -10.90
C PRO A 55 4.73 -8.18 -11.74
N SER A 56 4.45 -7.08 -12.45
CA SER A 56 5.44 -6.42 -13.32
C SER A 56 6.55 -5.73 -12.54
N PHE A 57 6.33 -5.45 -11.25
CA PHE A 57 7.25 -4.75 -10.36
C PHE A 57 7.65 -5.61 -9.14
N GLY A 58 7.57 -6.94 -9.25
CA GLY A 58 8.11 -7.88 -8.25
C GLY A 58 7.36 -7.97 -6.92
N GLY A 59 6.13 -7.48 -6.83
CA GLY A 59 5.36 -7.51 -5.57
C GLY A 59 5.82 -6.50 -4.51
N ALA A 60 6.61 -5.50 -4.91
CA ALA A 60 7.22 -4.53 -4.00
C ALA A 60 6.18 -3.64 -3.29
N ALA A 61 6.44 -3.32 -2.01
CA ALA A 61 5.65 -2.36 -1.25
C ALA A 61 5.64 -0.95 -1.91
N GLY A 62 6.73 -0.58 -2.61
CA GLY A 62 6.84 0.69 -3.32
C GLY A 62 5.78 0.92 -4.42
N VAL A 63 5.29 -0.15 -5.06
CA VAL A 63 4.22 -0.07 -6.07
C VAL A 63 2.98 0.59 -5.50
N TRP A 64 2.60 0.20 -4.27
CA TRP A 64 1.45 0.76 -3.58
C TRP A 64 1.65 2.24 -3.26
N THR A 65 2.83 2.61 -2.74
CA THR A 65 3.13 3.99 -2.38
C THR A 65 3.05 4.92 -3.61
N VAL A 66 3.57 4.47 -4.76
CA VAL A 66 3.50 5.21 -6.03
C VAL A 66 2.06 5.25 -6.57
N CYS A 67 1.30 4.16 -6.46
CA CYS A 67 -0.13 4.16 -6.82
C CYS A 67 -0.92 5.18 -5.98
N LEU A 68 -0.71 5.24 -4.66
CA LEU A 68 -1.34 6.23 -3.79
C LEU A 68 -0.97 7.66 -4.18
N LEU A 69 0.31 7.91 -4.46
CA LEU A 69 0.77 9.19 -4.97
C LEU A 69 0.05 9.59 -6.27
N PHE A 70 -0.03 8.66 -7.23
CA PHE A 70 -0.74 8.88 -8.50
C PHE A 70 -2.22 9.21 -8.26
N PHE A 71 -2.93 8.43 -7.46
CA PHE A 71 -4.36 8.65 -7.22
C PHE A 71 -4.62 9.97 -6.48
N GLN A 72 -3.77 10.37 -5.55
CA GLN A 72 -3.91 11.65 -4.84
C GLN A 72 -3.63 12.85 -5.75
N THR A 73 -2.58 12.78 -6.57
CA THR A 73 -2.25 13.83 -7.54
C THR A 73 -3.33 13.96 -8.63
N MET A 74 -3.85 12.85 -9.13
CA MET A 74 -4.96 12.85 -10.09
C MET A 74 -6.29 13.29 -9.46
N LEU A 75 -6.54 12.97 -8.19
CA LEU A 75 -7.70 13.48 -7.46
C LEU A 75 -7.62 15.01 -7.35
N PHE A 76 -6.45 15.54 -7.02
CA PHE A 76 -6.19 16.98 -7.02
C PHE A 76 -6.39 17.60 -8.40
N ALA A 77 -5.86 16.99 -9.47
CA ALA A 77 -6.07 17.45 -10.85
C ALA A 77 -7.56 17.50 -11.22
N GLY A 78 -8.34 16.49 -10.83
CA GLY A 78 -9.80 16.46 -11.06
C GLY A 78 -10.53 17.58 -10.31
N TYR A 79 -10.07 17.92 -9.11
CA TYR A 79 -10.61 19.05 -8.33
C TYR A 79 -10.18 20.41 -8.88
N VAL A 80 -8.95 20.55 -9.38
CA VAL A 80 -8.49 21.74 -10.13
C VAL A 80 -9.39 21.96 -11.34
N TYR A 81 -9.61 20.91 -12.13
CA TYR A 81 -10.52 20.94 -13.27
C TYR A 81 -11.94 21.37 -12.86
N ALA A 82 -12.53 20.73 -11.85
CA ALA A 82 -13.87 21.07 -11.37
C ALA A 82 -13.96 22.52 -10.83
N HIS A 83 -12.95 22.98 -10.11
CA HIS A 83 -12.89 24.35 -9.59
C HIS A 83 -12.78 25.37 -10.73
N ALA A 84 -11.88 25.14 -11.70
CA ALA A 84 -11.72 26.00 -12.87
C ALA A 84 -13.03 26.08 -13.68
N LEU A 85 -13.68 24.94 -13.91
CA LEU A 85 -14.95 24.85 -14.63
C LEU A 85 -16.06 25.66 -13.93
N THR A 86 -16.15 25.56 -12.60
CA THR A 86 -17.19 26.24 -11.81
C THR A 86 -16.93 27.73 -11.61
N LYS A 87 -15.66 28.17 -11.75
CA LYS A 87 -15.25 29.58 -11.66
C LYS A 87 -15.40 30.33 -12.97
N TYR A 88 -15.07 29.71 -14.10
CA TYR A 88 -14.97 30.41 -15.39
C TYR A 88 -16.12 30.13 -16.36
N LEU A 89 -16.88 29.05 -16.18
CA LEU A 89 -17.94 28.67 -17.12
C LEU A 89 -19.33 28.69 -16.50
N ALA A 90 -20.33 29.00 -17.32
CA ALA A 90 -21.75 28.87 -16.97
C ALA A 90 -22.15 27.39 -16.79
N PRO A 91 -23.18 27.06 -15.98
CA PRO A 91 -23.59 25.69 -15.70
C PRO A 91 -23.85 24.82 -16.94
N ARG A 92 -24.35 25.40 -18.05
CA ARG A 92 -24.56 24.68 -19.32
C ARG A 92 -23.24 24.25 -19.98
N ALA A 93 -22.25 25.14 -20.00
CA ALA A 93 -20.92 24.85 -20.53
C ALA A 93 -20.17 23.85 -19.63
N GLN A 94 -20.33 23.95 -18.30
CA GLN A 94 -19.80 22.96 -17.36
C GLN A 94 -20.30 21.54 -17.68
N ALA A 95 -21.62 21.40 -17.81
CA ALA A 95 -22.29 20.15 -18.15
C ALA A 95 -21.82 19.57 -19.50
N THR A 96 -21.70 20.43 -20.52
CA THR A 96 -21.32 20.01 -21.87
C THR A 96 -19.86 19.55 -21.91
N LEU A 97 -18.94 20.35 -21.39
CA LEU A 97 -17.50 20.03 -21.41
C LEU A 97 -17.19 18.79 -20.57
N HIS A 98 -17.82 18.64 -19.40
CA HIS A 98 -17.62 17.43 -18.59
C HIS A 98 -18.21 16.17 -19.26
N SER A 99 -19.35 16.29 -19.96
CA SER A 99 -19.91 15.16 -20.74
C SER A 99 -19.01 14.77 -21.91
N MET A 100 -18.42 15.75 -22.62
CA MET A 100 -17.44 15.48 -23.68
C MET A 100 -16.19 14.79 -23.14
N LEU A 101 -15.66 15.26 -22.01
CA LEU A 101 -14.51 14.62 -21.34
C LEU A 101 -14.84 13.18 -20.91
N ALA A 102 -16.04 12.94 -20.37
CA ALA A 102 -16.49 11.63 -19.96
C ALA A 102 -16.61 10.64 -21.14
N LEU A 103 -17.15 11.11 -22.28
CA LEU A 103 -17.23 10.33 -23.52
C LEU A 103 -15.84 10.07 -24.13
N GLY A 104 -14.95 11.07 -24.09
CA GLY A 104 -13.57 10.92 -24.52
C GLY A 104 -12.80 9.90 -23.67
N ALA A 105 -12.96 9.94 -22.34
CA ALA A 105 -12.39 8.96 -21.43
C ALA A 105 -12.96 7.55 -21.67
N LEU A 106 -14.25 7.43 -22.00
CA LEU A 106 -14.87 6.16 -22.36
C LEU A 106 -14.29 5.59 -23.66
N ALA A 107 -14.04 6.44 -24.66
CA ALA A 107 -13.39 6.04 -25.91
C ALA A 107 -11.91 5.68 -25.73
N ALA A 108 -11.26 6.28 -24.72
CA ALA A 108 -9.87 6.01 -24.36
C ALA A 108 -9.70 4.82 -23.39
N LEU A 109 -10.80 4.26 -22.84
CA LEU A 109 -10.69 3.03 -22.06
C LEU A 109 -10.13 1.93 -22.97
N PRO A 110 -9.17 1.12 -22.48
CA PRO A 110 -8.53 0.11 -23.29
C PRO A 110 -9.60 -0.86 -23.80
N ILE A 111 -9.87 -0.79 -25.10
CA ILE A 111 -10.70 -1.75 -25.82
C ILE A 111 -9.98 -3.10 -25.66
N SER A 112 -10.63 -3.96 -24.89
CA SER A 112 -10.12 -5.21 -24.32
C SER A 112 -9.30 -6.10 -25.26
N SER A 113 -8.32 -6.78 -24.66
CA SER A 113 -7.54 -7.95 -25.13
C SER A 113 -6.08 -7.68 -25.50
N GLU A 114 -5.75 -6.59 -26.18
CA GLU A 114 -4.34 -6.26 -26.49
C GLU A 114 -3.59 -5.59 -25.33
N SER A 115 -4.31 -5.07 -24.33
CA SER A 115 -3.68 -4.40 -23.18
C SER A 115 -2.91 -5.34 -22.26
N ASN A 116 -3.24 -6.64 -22.19
CA ASN A 116 -2.37 -7.60 -21.52
C ASN A 116 -1.01 -7.66 -22.21
N GLY A 117 -1.01 -7.65 -23.55
CA GLY A 117 0.19 -7.50 -24.37
C GLY A 117 0.79 -6.09 -24.36
N ALA A 118 0.09 -5.03 -23.93
CA ALA A 118 0.66 -3.69 -23.76
C ALA A 118 1.31 -3.50 -22.38
N PHE A 119 0.79 -4.16 -21.34
CA PHE A 119 1.45 -4.32 -20.04
C PHE A 119 2.66 -5.27 -20.14
N GLU A 120 2.59 -6.28 -21.02
CA GLU A 120 3.71 -7.21 -21.31
C GLU A 120 4.59 -6.80 -22.51
N GLY A 121 4.23 -5.76 -23.29
CA GLY A 121 4.85 -5.43 -24.59
C GLY A 121 5.45 -4.02 -24.71
N ASN A 122 4.97 -3.05 -23.91
CA ASN A 122 5.64 -1.74 -23.79
C ASN A 122 6.67 -1.70 -22.65
N ALA A 123 6.69 -2.73 -21.82
CA ALA A 123 7.73 -2.98 -20.82
C ALA A 123 8.90 -3.81 -21.40
N SER A 124 9.06 -3.87 -22.72
CA SER A 124 9.63 -5.07 -23.36
C SER A 124 10.73 -4.81 -24.38
N ALA A 125 11.31 -3.61 -24.41
CA ALA A 125 12.51 -3.36 -25.22
C ALA A 125 13.44 -2.26 -24.69
N ALA A 126 13.01 -1.42 -23.73
CA ALA A 126 13.80 -0.30 -23.19
C ALA A 126 13.84 -0.22 -21.65
N THR A 127 13.17 -1.15 -20.97
CA THR A 127 12.68 -1.04 -19.59
C THR A 127 13.41 -1.94 -18.59
N VAL A 128 14.37 -2.73 -19.06
CA VAL A 128 15.34 -3.44 -18.20
C VAL A 128 16.53 -2.52 -17.83
N GLN A 129 16.59 -1.30 -18.38
CA GLN A 129 17.68 -0.32 -18.16
C GLN A 129 17.21 1.07 -17.71
N SER A 130 15.91 1.32 -17.51
CA SER A 130 15.46 2.64 -17.06
C SER A 130 15.69 2.82 -15.56
N GLN A 131 16.55 3.79 -15.23
CA GLN A 131 17.11 4.09 -13.90
C GLN A 131 16.11 4.42 -12.77
N THR A 132 14.79 4.24 -12.93
CA THR A 132 13.79 4.53 -11.88
C THR A 132 12.42 3.83 -12.12
N PRO A 133 12.10 2.71 -11.42
CA PRO A 133 10.79 2.01 -11.52
C PRO A 133 9.56 2.89 -11.26
N THR A 134 9.72 3.92 -10.43
CA THR A 134 8.66 4.87 -10.08
C THR A 134 8.08 5.61 -11.29
N PHE A 135 8.93 6.12 -12.18
CA PHE A 135 8.48 6.91 -13.33
C PHE A 135 7.77 6.04 -14.37
N GLU A 136 8.24 4.80 -14.56
CA GLU A 136 7.60 3.84 -15.44
C GLU A 136 6.19 3.53 -14.97
N LEU A 137 6.03 3.18 -13.68
CA LEU A 137 4.74 2.92 -13.06
C LEU A 137 3.79 4.12 -13.21
N LEU A 138 4.25 5.35 -12.92
CA LEU A 138 3.46 6.56 -13.14
C LEU A 138 3.03 6.76 -14.60
N SER A 139 3.93 6.47 -15.55
CA SER A 139 3.64 6.59 -16.99
C SER A 139 2.56 5.59 -17.46
N VAL A 140 2.58 4.39 -16.90
CA VAL A 140 1.63 3.32 -17.20
C VAL A 140 0.26 3.66 -16.60
N LEU A 141 0.23 4.11 -15.35
CA LEU A 141 -0.99 4.57 -14.68
C LEU A 141 -1.64 5.76 -15.40
N MET A 142 -0.84 6.73 -15.84
CA MET A 142 -1.34 7.92 -16.53
C MET A 142 -2.00 7.57 -17.87
N ARG A 143 -1.42 6.63 -18.64
CA ARG A 143 -1.98 6.20 -19.94
C ARG A 143 -3.20 5.30 -19.80
N SER A 144 -3.19 4.39 -18.82
CA SER A 144 -4.24 3.38 -18.67
C SER A 144 -5.47 3.87 -17.90
N VAL A 145 -5.27 4.62 -16.82
CA VAL A 145 -6.32 4.95 -15.84
C VAL A 145 -6.45 6.45 -15.58
N GLY A 146 -5.46 7.26 -15.96
CA GLY A 146 -5.48 8.71 -15.80
C GLY A 146 -6.77 9.38 -16.30
N PRO A 147 -7.16 9.21 -17.58
CA PRO A 147 -8.38 9.83 -18.12
C PRO A 147 -9.68 9.45 -17.39
N PRO A 148 -10.03 8.16 -17.20
CA PRO A 148 -11.26 7.81 -16.51
C PRO A 148 -11.23 8.20 -15.02
N PHE A 149 -10.07 8.14 -14.38
CA PHE A 149 -9.93 8.58 -12.99
C PHE A 149 -10.16 10.08 -12.84
N LEU A 150 -9.62 10.91 -13.75
CA LEU A 150 -9.83 12.36 -13.75
C LEU A 150 -11.32 12.71 -13.84
N VAL A 151 -12.06 12.02 -14.71
CA VAL A 151 -13.51 12.19 -14.87
C VAL A 151 -14.25 11.85 -13.57
N LEU A 152 -13.96 10.70 -12.98
CA LEU A 152 -14.58 10.30 -11.71
C LEU A 152 -14.25 11.28 -10.58
N ALA A 153 -13.00 11.74 -10.49
CA ALA A 153 -12.53 12.68 -9.48
C ALA A 153 -13.25 14.04 -9.58
N ALA A 154 -13.47 14.53 -10.80
CA ALA A 154 -14.21 15.77 -11.05
C ALA A 154 -15.72 15.66 -10.79
N THR A 155 -16.29 14.45 -10.83
CA THR A 155 -17.74 14.23 -10.80
C THR A 155 -18.37 14.67 -9.46
N ALA A 156 -17.79 14.24 -8.33
CA ALA A 156 -18.33 14.57 -7.01
C ALA A 156 -18.39 16.09 -6.70
N PRO A 157 -17.33 16.90 -6.87
CA PRO A 157 -17.38 18.33 -6.61
C PRO A 157 -18.32 19.08 -7.58
N LEU A 158 -18.40 18.66 -8.86
CA LEU A 158 -19.32 19.25 -9.83
C LEU A 158 -20.78 19.00 -9.45
N ILE A 159 -21.11 17.76 -9.06
CA ILE A 159 -22.46 17.40 -8.61
C ILE A 159 -22.84 18.15 -7.34
N GLN A 160 -21.91 18.29 -6.39
CA GLN A 160 -22.15 19.09 -5.18
C GLN A 160 -22.40 20.57 -5.50
N ARG A 161 -21.71 21.12 -6.51
CA ARG A 161 -21.98 22.48 -6.99
C ARG A 161 -23.36 22.58 -7.62
N TRP A 162 -23.72 21.68 -8.53
CA TRP A 162 -25.05 21.65 -9.17
C TRP A 162 -26.17 21.48 -8.14
N TRP A 163 -25.95 20.68 -7.09
CA TRP A 163 -26.88 20.54 -5.97
C TRP A 163 -27.10 21.87 -5.23
N SER A 164 -26.02 22.63 -4.97
CA SER A 164 -26.11 23.91 -4.27
C SER A 164 -26.89 24.97 -5.04
N LEU A 165 -26.93 24.88 -6.37
CA LEU A 165 -27.74 25.74 -7.23
C LEU A 165 -29.23 25.36 -7.22
N GLN A 166 -29.53 24.08 -6.99
CA GLN A 166 -30.90 23.55 -7.01
C GLN A 166 -31.59 23.64 -5.64
N THR A 167 -30.85 23.52 -4.53
CA THR A 167 -31.46 23.45 -3.18
C THR A 167 -30.78 24.35 -2.16
N ASN A 168 -31.55 24.85 -1.19
CA ASN A 168 -31.01 25.55 0.00
C ASN A 168 -30.48 24.58 1.08
N ARG A 169 -30.34 23.27 0.76
CA ARG A 169 -29.83 22.27 1.70
C ARG A 169 -28.31 22.23 1.67
N SER A 170 -27.71 21.99 2.83
CA SER A 170 -26.26 21.83 2.98
C SER A 170 -25.72 20.69 2.09
N PRO A 171 -24.81 20.96 1.14
CA PRO A 171 -24.25 19.97 0.22
C PRO A 171 -23.24 19.02 0.90
N TYR A 172 -22.78 19.35 2.10
CA TYR A 172 -21.74 18.60 2.82
C TYR A 172 -22.13 17.13 3.13
N ARG A 173 -23.42 16.80 3.18
CA ARG A 173 -23.87 15.40 3.33
C ARG A 173 -23.52 14.53 2.13
N LEU A 174 -23.45 15.10 0.92
CA LEU A 174 -23.00 14.37 -0.28
C LEU A 174 -21.52 14.02 -0.20
N TYR A 175 -20.70 14.82 0.50
CA TYR A 175 -19.30 14.49 0.75
C TYR A 175 -19.15 13.29 1.69
N SER A 176 -19.96 13.20 2.74
CA SER A 176 -20.02 12.00 3.59
C SER A 176 -20.51 10.77 2.80
N LEU A 177 -21.52 10.92 1.94
CA LEU A 177 -21.99 9.85 1.05
C LEU A 177 -20.91 9.36 0.07
N SER A 178 -20.15 10.28 -0.52
CA SER A 178 -19.00 9.97 -1.38
C SER A 178 -17.95 9.13 -0.64
N ASN A 179 -17.60 9.51 0.59
CA ASN A 179 -16.65 8.75 1.41
C ASN A 179 -17.22 7.38 1.84
N ALA A 180 -18.53 7.29 2.11
CA ALA A 180 -19.19 6.01 2.37
C ALA A 180 -19.14 5.08 1.14
N GLY A 181 -19.35 5.61 -0.06
CA GLY A 181 -19.17 4.87 -1.32
C GLY A 181 -17.72 4.40 -1.50
N SER A 182 -16.75 5.25 -1.18
CA SER A 182 -15.31 4.92 -1.21
C SER A 182 -14.95 3.80 -0.23
N LEU A 183 -15.49 3.86 1.00
CA LEU A 183 -15.29 2.82 2.01
C LEU A 183 -15.93 1.49 1.58
N LEU A 184 -17.15 1.53 1.04
CA LEU A 184 -17.81 0.32 0.54
C LEU A 184 -17.03 -0.29 -0.63
N ALA A 185 -16.50 0.53 -1.53
CA ALA A 185 -15.66 0.07 -2.62
C ALA A 185 -14.42 -0.66 -2.11
N LEU A 186 -13.72 -0.07 -1.12
CA LEU A 186 -12.56 -0.69 -0.49
C LEU A 186 -12.90 -2.05 0.12
N LEU A 187 -13.92 -2.11 0.98
CA LEU A 187 -14.32 -3.36 1.66
C LEU A 187 -14.85 -4.41 0.66
N SER A 188 -15.63 -3.97 -0.34
CA SER A 188 -16.15 -4.87 -1.37
C SER A 188 -15.04 -5.47 -2.23
N TYR A 189 -13.97 -4.72 -2.51
CA TYR A 189 -12.84 -5.23 -3.26
C TYR A 189 -12.16 -6.37 -2.48
N THR A 190 -11.84 -6.11 -1.22
CA THR A 190 -11.13 -7.04 -0.32
C THR A 190 -11.90 -8.32 -0.05
N PHE A 191 -13.16 -8.20 0.37
CA PHE A 191 -13.90 -9.34 0.91
C PHE A 191 -14.73 -10.08 -0.13
N LEU A 192 -15.13 -9.40 -1.23
CA LEU A 192 -15.95 -9.98 -2.28
C LEU A 192 -15.17 -10.11 -3.58
N ALA A 193 -14.61 -9.02 -4.09
CA ALA A 193 -14.07 -9.00 -5.45
C ALA A 193 -12.83 -9.91 -5.56
N GLU A 194 -11.86 -9.76 -4.66
CA GLU A 194 -10.63 -10.56 -4.66
C GLU A 194 -10.90 -12.07 -4.51
N ARG A 195 -11.90 -12.43 -3.71
CA ARG A 195 -12.26 -13.82 -3.41
C ARG A 195 -13.13 -14.48 -4.48
N LEU A 196 -14.12 -13.77 -5.01
CA LEU A 196 -15.17 -14.35 -5.84
C LEU A 196 -14.98 -14.07 -7.33
N VAL A 197 -14.29 -12.97 -7.67
CA VAL A 197 -14.22 -12.43 -9.03
C VAL A 197 -12.76 -12.40 -9.49
N GLY A 198 -12.44 -13.14 -10.56
CA GLY A 198 -11.11 -13.06 -11.19
C GLY A 198 -10.80 -11.63 -11.66
N THR A 199 -9.52 -11.27 -11.70
CA THR A 199 -9.06 -9.90 -12.02
C THR A 199 -9.55 -9.42 -13.39
N SER A 200 -9.60 -10.32 -14.38
CA SER A 200 -10.16 -10.06 -15.71
C SER A 200 -11.64 -9.69 -15.65
N ARG A 201 -12.47 -10.50 -14.98
CA ARG A 201 -13.91 -10.22 -14.83
C ARG A 201 -14.17 -8.92 -14.06
N LEU A 202 -13.35 -8.64 -13.04
CA LEU A 202 -13.46 -7.43 -12.24
C LEU A 202 -13.15 -6.18 -13.08
N THR A 203 -12.17 -6.25 -13.98
CA THR A 203 -11.83 -5.18 -14.92
C THR A 203 -12.99 -4.90 -15.90
N HIS A 204 -13.65 -5.93 -16.40
CA HIS A 204 -14.86 -5.78 -17.23
C HIS A 204 -16.03 -5.18 -16.45
N LEU A 205 -16.27 -5.65 -15.22
CA LEU A 205 -17.33 -5.12 -14.36
C LEU A 205 -17.11 -3.64 -14.04
N TRP A 206 -15.86 -3.25 -13.77
CA TRP A 206 -15.49 -1.87 -13.54
C TRP A 206 -15.71 -1.01 -14.79
N THR A 207 -15.36 -1.51 -15.97
CA THR A 207 -15.61 -0.84 -17.27
C THR A 207 -17.10 -0.57 -17.49
N TRP A 208 -17.96 -1.56 -17.27
CA TRP A 208 -19.42 -1.38 -17.33
C TRP A 208 -19.94 -0.42 -16.27
N GLY A 209 -19.35 -0.45 -15.07
CA GLY A 209 -19.61 0.55 -14.04
C GLY A 209 -19.29 1.96 -14.52
N PHE A 210 -18.15 2.15 -15.19
CA PHE A 210 -17.75 3.45 -15.72
C PHE A 210 -18.74 3.97 -16.77
N VAL A 211 -19.20 3.10 -17.68
CA VAL A 211 -20.29 3.42 -18.63
C VAL A 211 -21.54 3.91 -17.89
N ALA A 212 -21.92 3.23 -16.80
CA ALA A 212 -23.07 3.64 -15.99
C ALA A 212 -22.87 5.03 -15.35
N VAL A 213 -21.67 5.35 -14.86
CA VAL A 213 -21.36 6.68 -14.33
C VAL A 213 -21.42 7.75 -15.42
N VAL A 214 -20.90 7.50 -16.63
CA VAL A 214 -21.02 8.43 -17.75
C VAL A 214 -22.49 8.75 -18.03
N CYS A 215 -23.35 7.72 -18.08
CA CYS A 215 -24.79 7.88 -18.28
C CYS A 215 -25.45 8.68 -17.15
N LEU A 216 -25.13 8.37 -15.88
CA LEU A 216 -25.67 9.05 -14.71
C LEU A 216 -25.24 10.52 -14.63
N THR A 217 -23.99 10.82 -14.99
CA THR A 217 -23.44 12.17 -15.05
C THR A 217 -24.11 12.98 -16.16
N MET A 218 -24.33 12.39 -17.34
CA MET A 218 -25.09 13.03 -18.43
C MET A 218 -26.54 13.30 -18.02
N ALA A 219 -27.21 12.34 -17.36
CA ALA A 219 -28.57 12.55 -16.84
C ALA A 219 -28.61 13.68 -15.80
N SER A 220 -27.63 13.71 -14.88
CA SER A 220 -27.50 14.77 -13.87
C SER A 220 -27.27 16.15 -14.50
N ALA A 221 -26.44 16.21 -15.54
CA ALA A 221 -26.18 17.41 -16.33
C ALA A 221 -27.46 17.93 -16.99
N ILE A 222 -28.25 17.07 -17.65
CA ILE A 222 -29.52 17.44 -18.28
C ILE A 222 -30.52 17.99 -17.25
N VAL A 223 -30.63 17.34 -16.09
CA VAL A 223 -31.52 17.79 -15.00
C VAL A 223 -31.08 19.15 -14.46
N CYS A 224 -29.77 19.37 -14.31
CA CYS A 224 -29.25 20.66 -13.86
C CYS A 224 -29.53 21.77 -14.88
N GLN A 225 -29.36 21.51 -16.17
CA GLN A 225 -29.62 22.49 -17.21
C GLN A 225 -31.10 22.90 -17.24
N ARG A 226 -32.02 21.94 -17.08
CA ARG A 226 -33.46 22.21 -17.04
C ARG A 226 -33.89 23.00 -15.80
N THR A 227 -33.31 22.71 -14.64
CA THR A 227 -33.67 23.38 -13.38
C THR A 227 -33.08 24.79 -13.26
N VAL A 228 -31.85 25.02 -13.73
CA VAL A 228 -31.22 26.35 -13.76
C VAL A 228 -31.88 27.26 -14.79
N ALA A 229 -32.25 26.73 -15.97
CA ALA A 229 -32.96 27.49 -16.99
C ALA A 229 -34.32 28.07 -16.51
N VAL A 230 -34.94 27.43 -15.52
CA VAL A 230 -36.22 27.86 -14.93
C VAL A 230 -36.01 28.92 -13.83
N ARG A 231 -34.77 29.18 -13.38
CA ARG A 231 -34.49 29.92 -12.13
C ARG A 231 -33.81 31.30 -12.27
N GLU A 232 -33.48 31.82 -13.45
CA GLU A 232 -32.91 33.19 -13.60
C GLU A 232 -33.95 34.27 -13.97
N PRO A 233 -33.82 35.58 -13.57
CA PRO A 233 -32.86 36.22 -12.66
C PRO A 233 -33.54 37.15 -11.60
N HIS A 234 -34.61 36.74 -10.91
CA HIS A 234 -35.27 37.63 -9.93
C HIS A 234 -34.71 37.59 -8.49
N ALA A 235 -33.76 36.70 -8.19
CA ALA A 235 -33.28 36.47 -6.80
C ALA A 235 -31.89 37.06 -6.48
N ASP A 236 -31.15 37.59 -7.46
CA ASP A 236 -29.72 37.95 -7.28
C ASP A 236 -29.46 39.25 -6.49
N ARG A 237 -30.50 39.98 -6.04
CA ARG A 237 -30.30 41.22 -5.28
C ARG A 237 -30.19 41.05 -3.76
N HIS A 238 -30.57 39.91 -3.18
CA HIS A 238 -30.65 39.76 -1.71
C HIS A 238 -29.65 38.79 -1.08
N ALA A 239 -28.87 38.04 -1.87
CA ALA A 239 -27.88 37.08 -1.36
C ALA A 239 -26.43 37.60 -1.38
N SER A 240 -26.22 38.88 -1.71
CA SER A 240 -24.91 39.55 -1.71
C SER A 240 -24.41 39.95 -0.32
N HIS A 241 -25.17 39.69 0.74
CA HIS A 241 -24.76 40.01 2.10
C HIS A 241 -23.82 38.94 2.68
N CYS A 242 -22.53 39.31 2.76
CA CYS A 242 -21.43 38.69 3.52
C CYS A 242 -20.81 37.40 2.96
N SER A 243 -20.20 37.48 1.78
CA SER A 243 -19.10 36.56 1.43
C SER A 243 -17.81 37.05 2.11
N GLU A 244 -17.56 36.61 3.34
CA GLU A 244 -16.28 36.87 4.03
C GLU A 244 -15.10 36.38 3.16
N ALA A 245 -14.16 37.27 2.86
CA ALA A 245 -12.95 36.89 2.13
C ALA A 245 -12.13 35.90 2.96
N ILE A 246 -11.85 34.72 2.39
CA ILE A 246 -11.03 33.71 3.06
C ILE A 246 -9.59 34.20 3.15
N THR A 247 -9.05 34.26 4.37
CA THR A 247 -7.65 34.62 4.62
C THR A 247 -6.69 33.51 4.18
N VAL A 248 -5.48 33.91 3.75
CA VAL A 248 -4.40 32.97 3.36
C VAL A 248 -4.07 31.98 4.48
N LYS A 249 -4.06 32.45 5.74
CA LYS A 249 -3.86 31.60 6.92
C LYS A 249 -4.87 30.45 6.99
N ARG A 250 -6.14 30.70 6.64
CA ARG A 250 -7.19 29.69 6.64
C ARG A 250 -7.00 28.68 5.51
N ARG A 251 -6.63 29.14 4.30
CA ARG A 251 -6.27 28.24 3.18
C ARG A 251 -5.09 27.34 3.52
N LEU A 252 -4.02 27.92 4.06
CA LEU A 252 -2.84 27.17 4.47
C LEU A 252 -3.17 26.14 5.57
N SER A 253 -4.06 26.48 6.50
CA SER A 253 -4.50 25.52 7.51
C SER A 253 -5.21 24.31 6.90
N TRP A 254 -5.98 24.49 5.82
CA TRP A 254 -6.63 23.38 5.13
C TRP A 254 -5.62 22.45 4.46
N VAL A 255 -4.60 23.03 3.80
CA VAL A 255 -3.52 22.28 3.17
C VAL A 255 -2.72 21.50 4.21
N ILE A 256 -2.27 22.15 5.28
CA ILE A 256 -1.43 21.52 6.32
C ILE A 256 -2.18 20.37 7.00
N LEU A 257 -3.43 20.57 7.40
CA LEU A 257 -4.21 19.54 8.08
C LEU A 257 -4.47 18.32 7.16
N ALA A 258 -4.81 18.56 5.89
CA ALA A 258 -5.01 17.48 4.93
C ALA A 258 -3.70 16.75 4.60
N ALA A 259 -2.59 17.49 4.48
CA ALA A 259 -1.27 16.91 4.27
C ALA A 259 -0.83 16.04 5.45
N MET A 260 -0.96 16.53 6.69
CA MET A 260 -0.57 15.77 7.88
C MET A 260 -1.36 14.47 8.02
N GLY A 261 -2.68 14.49 7.82
CA GLY A 261 -3.49 13.27 7.83
C GLY A 261 -3.03 12.24 6.80
N THR A 262 -2.64 12.70 5.60
CA THR A 262 -2.18 11.84 4.51
C THR A 262 -0.76 11.31 4.76
N ILE A 263 0.15 12.14 5.28
CA ILE A 263 1.51 11.73 5.64
C ILE A 263 1.45 10.64 6.71
N VAL A 264 0.68 10.85 7.79
CA VAL A 264 0.57 9.84 8.86
C VAL A 264 -0.03 8.53 8.34
N LEU A 265 -1.08 8.60 7.50
CA LEU A 265 -1.64 7.41 6.84
C LEU A 265 -0.59 6.65 6.04
N MET A 266 0.15 7.34 5.17
CA MET A 266 1.11 6.70 4.27
C MET A 266 2.34 6.18 5.00
N SER A 267 2.87 6.94 5.97
CA SER A 267 4.03 6.50 6.76
C SER A 267 3.72 5.24 7.57
N VAL A 268 2.55 5.17 8.22
CA VAL A 268 2.12 3.98 8.97
C VAL A 268 1.89 2.81 8.03
N SER A 269 1.23 3.04 6.90
CA SER A 269 0.99 1.99 5.90
C SER A 269 2.30 1.41 5.36
N ASN A 270 3.28 2.25 5.03
CA ASN A 270 4.59 1.83 4.53
C ASN A 270 5.35 0.99 5.58
N SER A 271 5.40 1.43 6.83
CA SER A 271 6.06 0.67 7.91
C SER A 271 5.41 -0.70 8.12
N LEU A 272 4.07 -0.77 8.11
CA LEU A 272 3.37 -2.05 8.25
C LEU A 272 3.65 -3.01 7.08
N CYS A 273 3.72 -2.49 5.84
CA CYS A 273 4.00 -3.31 4.66
C CYS A 273 5.45 -3.82 4.64
N GLN A 274 6.40 -3.07 5.21
CA GLN A 274 7.79 -3.49 5.31
C GLN A 274 8.00 -4.57 6.38
N ASP A 275 7.43 -4.38 7.57
CA ASP A 275 7.76 -5.23 8.72
C ASP A 275 6.98 -6.55 8.76
N VAL A 276 5.79 -6.59 8.14
CA VAL A 276 4.91 -7.77 8.14
C VAL A 276 4.95 -8.47 6.78
N SER A 277 4.45 -7.80 5.74
CA SER A 277 4.44 -8.25 4.33
C SER A 277 3.70 -7.22 3.47
N SER A 278 4.01 -7.13 2.17
CA SER A 278 3.26 -6.35 1.18
C SER A 278 1.97 -7.04 0.71
N VAL A 279 1.11 -7.49 1.63
CA VAL A 279 -0.20 -8.06 1.26
C VAL A 279 -1.25 -6.96 1.15
N PRO A 280 -2.10 -6.96 0.11
CA PRO A 280 -3.20 -6.02 -0.02
C PRO A 280 -4.00 -5.82 1.28
N LEU A 281 -4.33 -6.91 1.98
CA LEU A 281 -5.08 -6.88 3.22
C LEU A 281 -4.54 -5.89 4.27
N LEU A 282 -3.22 -5.74 4.36
CA LEU A 282 -2.57 -4.89 5.37
C LEU A 282 -2.74 -3.39 5.08
N TRP A 283 -2.88 -2.98 3.82
CA TRP A 283 -3.12 -1.58 3.48
C TRP A 283 -4.59 -1.14 3.65
N ILE A 284 -5.53 -2.09 3.63
CA ILE A 284 -6.97 -1.77 3.74
C ILE A 284 -7.31 -1.25 5.12
N VAL A 285 -6.65 -1.76 6.16
CA VAL A 285 -6.94 -1.38 7.55
C VAL A 285 -6.62 0.10 7.79
N PRO A 286 -5.41 0.61 7.53
CA PRO A 286 -5.11 2.04 7.62
C PRO A 286 -6.08 2.91 6.82
N LEU A 287 -6.33 2.54 5.56
CA LEU A 287 -7.18 3.32 4.66
C LEU A 287 -8.64 3.36 5.11
N THR A 288 -9.15 2.25 5.65
CA THR A 288 -10.49 2.16 6.27
C THR A 288 -10.60 3.10 7.46
N LEU A 289 -9.64 3.06 8.38
CA LEU A 289 -9.61 3.94 9.55
C LEU A 289 -9.57 5.42 9.12
N TYR A 290 -8.75 5.75 8.12
CA TYR A 290 -8.70 7.09 7.54
C TYR A 290 -10.05 7.54 6.97
N LEU A 291 -10.72 6.72 6.14
CA LEU A 291 -12.03 7.07 5.58
C LEU A 291 -13.12 7.20 6.66
N ILE A 292 -13.10 6.34 7.68
CA ILE A 292 -14.03 6.42 8.81
C ILE A 292 -13.93 7.78 9.48
N THR A 293 -12.72 8.31 9.69
CA THR A 293 -12.57 9.64 10.30
C THR A 293 -13.22 10.75 9.46
N TYR A 294 -13.10 10.72 8.12
CA TYR A 294 -13.83 11.65 7.25
C TYR A 294 -15.36 11.49 7.37
N ILE A 295 -15.86 10.24 7.33
CA ILE A 295 -17.30 9.94 7.43
C ILE A 295 -17.87 10.47 8.75
N VAL A 296 -17.19 10.20 9.86
CA VAL A 296 -17.61 10.59 11.21
C VAL A 296 -17.56 12.10 11.38
N CYS A 297 -16.44 12.74 11.07
CA CYS A 297 -16.26 14.19 11.24
C CYS A 297 -17.26 14.98 10.38
N PHE A 298 -17.38 14.67 9.08
CA PHE A 298 -18.28 15.40 8.17
C PHE A 298 -19.75 14.96 8.24
N GLY A 299 -20.03 13.80 8.82
CA GLY A 299 -21.39 13.26 8.98
C GLY A 299 -22.13 13.83 10.21
N GLN A 300 -21.44 13.99 11.34
CA GLN A 300 -22.04 14.45 12.60
C GLN A 300 -21.20 15.54 13.29
N GLN A 301 -21.65 16.80 13.19
CA GLN A 301 -20.94 18.01 13.65
C GLN A 301 -20.63 18.07 15.16
N ARG A 302 -21.16 17.15 15.98
CA ARG A 302 -21.03 17.21 17.46
C ARG A 302 -20.06 16.19 18.05
N ILE A 303 -19.58 15.23 17.26
CA ILE A 303 -18.71 14.16 17.77
C ILE A 303 -17.31 14.69 18.06
N TYR A 304 -16.77 15.50 17.17
CA TYR A 304 -15.41 16.00 17.29
C TYR A 304 -15.31 17.15 18.30
N ARG A 305 -14.40 17.01 19.27
CA ARG A 305 -14.01 18.06 20.22
C ARG A 305 -12.49 18.14 20.27
N SER A 306 -11.95 19.32 20.01
CA SER A 306 -10.51 19.53 19.77
C SER A 306 -9.63 19.10 20.94
N THR A 307 -9.89 19.59 22.15
CA THR A 307 -9.04 19.30 23.31
C THR A 307 -8.93 17.80 23.64
N PRO A 308 -10.02 17.05 23.90
CA PRO A 308 -9.89 15.63 24.24
C PRO A 308 -9.30 14.79 23.10
N ALA A 309 -9.62 15.12 21.83
CA ALA A 309 -9.06 14.40 20.69
C ALA A 309 -7.54 14.59 20.57
N ILE A 310 -7.05 15.83 20.73
CA ILE A 310 -5.61 16.14 20.68
C ILE A 310 -4.88 15.50 21.87
N LEU A 311 -5.44 15.55 23.08
CA LEU A 311 -4.83 14.90 24.25
C LEU A 311 -4.71 13.38 24.05
N PHE A 312 -5.77 12.74 23.53
CA PHE A 312 -5.76 11.32 23.21
C PHE A 312 -4.69 10.99 22.15
N MET A 313 -4.62 11.79 21.07
CA MET A 313 -3.60 11.66 20.04
C MET A 313 -2.18 11.71 20.64
N ILE A 314 -1.87 12.73 21.46
CA ILE A 314 -0.54 12.89 22.08
C ILE A 314 -0.16 11.66 22.93
N VAL A 315 -1.10 11.17 23.74
CA VAL A 315 -0.87 9.98 24.59
C VAL A 315 -0.66 8.73 23.73
N SER A 316 -1.51 8.50 22.72
CA SER A 316 -1.39 7.35 21.82
C SER A 316 -0.08 7.35 21.03
N ASN A 317 0.38 8.52 20.57
CA ASN A 317 1.63 8.67 19.84
C ASN A 317 2.83 8.45 20.77
N ALA A 318 2.77 8.90 22.03
CA ALA A 318 3.81 8.64 23.03
C ALA A 318 3.92 7.15 23.37
N LEU A 319 2.80 6.45 23.55
CA LEU A 319 2.79 5.01 23.77
C LEU A 319 3.37 4.25 22.57
N THR A 320 3.00 4.65 21.36
CA THR A 320 3.54 4.06 20.12
C THR A 320 5.06 4.19 20.06
N ALA A 321 5.60 5.39 20.32
CA ALA A 321 7.05 5.63 20.33
C ALA A 321 7.79 4.81 21.41
N CYS A 322 7.17 4.62 22.57
CA CYS A 322 7.73 3.81 23.65
C CYS A 322 7.78 2.31 23.31
N VAL A 323 6.71 1.78 22.71
CA VAL A 323 6.69 0.36 22.29
C VAL A 323 7.67 0.12 21.16
N TYR A 324 7.74 1.03 20.18
CA TYR A 324 8.65 0.91 19.04
C TYR A 324 10.14 0.92 19.44
N ASN A 325 10.49 1.65 20.50
CA ASN A 325 11.86 1.68 21.03
C ASN A 325 12.14 0.56 22.06
N GLU A 326 11.24 -0.41 22.20
CA GLU A 326 11.30 -1.47 23.21
C GLU A 326 11.46 -0.99 24.66
N LEU A 327 11.17 0.29 24.95
CA LEU A 327 11.23 0.86 26.31
C LEU A 327 10.29 0.13 27.27
N LEU A 328 9.17 -0.38 26.74
CA LEU A 328 8.17 -1.13 27.50
C LEU A 328 8.38 -2.66 27.43
N ARG A 329 9.33 -3.16 26.62
CA ARG A 329 9.57 -4.61 26.38
C ARG A 329 8.30 -5.40 26.06
N ILE A 330 7.43 -4.81 25.25
CA ILE A 330 6.16 -5.41 24.81
C ILE A 330 6.36 -5.99 23.40
N SER A 331 5.62 -7.04 23.06
CA SER A 331 5.69 -7.67 21.74
C SER A 331 5.37 -6.71 20.59
N PHE A 332 6.00 -6.94 19.44
CA PHE A 332 5.82 -6.15 18.21
C PHE A 332 4.34 -6.04 17.75
N SER A 333 3.50 -7.03 18.03
CA SER A 333 2.06 -6.97 17.71
C SER A 333 1.37 -5.76 18.34
N TRP A 334 1.82 -5.31 19.52
CA TRP A 334 1.29 -4.10 20.16
C TRP A 334 1.73 -2.82 19.47
N PHE A 335 2.89 -2.80 18.80
CA PHE A 335 3.28 -1.67 17.97
C PHE A 335 2.28 -1.50 16.81
N ILE A 336 1.85 -2.58 16.17
CA ILE A 336 0.83 -2.52 15.10
C ILE A 336 -0.48 -1.91 15.65
N VAL A 337 -0.97 -2.42 16.78
CA VAL A 337 -2.23 -1.94 17.38
C VAL A 337 -2.14 -0.48 17.79
N LEU A 338 -1.08 -0.09 18.51
CA LEU A 338 -0.89 1.28 18.99
C LEU A 338 -0.59 2.25 17.84
N GLY A 339 0.18 1.81 16.84
CA GLY A 339 0.47 2.58 15.63
C GLY A 339 -0.79 2.90 14.83
N LEU A 340 -1.68 1.91 14.63
CA LEU A 340 -2.99 2.12 14.00
C LEU A 340 -3.90 3.02 14.85
N LEU A 341 -3.86 2.89 16.18
CA LEU A 341 -4.62 3.76 17.10
C LEU A 341 -4.11 5.21 17.06
N GLY A 342 -2.79 5.41 17.08
CA GLY A 342 -2.16 6.72 16.97
C GLY A 342 -2.42 7.36 15.60
N MET A 343 -2.39 6.55 14.53
CA MET A 343 -2.78 6.98 13.18
C MET A 343 -4.24 7.44 13.15
N LEU A 344 -5.16 6.62 13.69
CA LEU A 344 -6.58 6.94 13.77
C LEU A 344 -6.80 8.25 14.55
N ALA A 345 -6.16 8.41 15.71
CA ALA A 345 -6.26 9.61 16.53
C ALA A 345 -5.72 10.84 15.79
N SER A 346 -4.59 10.71 15.12
CA SER A 346 -3.95 11.78 14.33
C SER A 346 -4.81 12.21 13.15
N CYS A 347 -5.37 11.26 12.40
CA CYS A 347 -6.29 11.54 11.30
C CYS A 347 -7.61 12.16 11.80
N PHE A 348 -8.14 11.67 12.93
CA PHE A 348 -9.37 12.19 13.54
C PHE A 348 -9.21 13.65 13.97
N VAL A 349 -8.07 14.03 14.54
CA VAL A 349 -7.73 15.43 14.83
C VAL A 349 -7.66 16.23 13.53
N CYS A 350 -6.89 15.79 12.54
CA CYS A 350 -6.73 16.51 11.28
C CYS A 350 -8.08 16.77 10.57
N HIS A 351 -8.91 15.73 10.44
CA HIS A 351 -10.21 15.82 9.76
C HIS A 351 -11.27 16.57 10.58
N GLY A 352 -11.26 16.42 11.91
CA GLY A 352 -12.14 17.19 12.78
C GLY A 352 -11.83 18.69 12.74
N GLU A 353 -10.56 19.07 12.75
CA GLU A 353 -10.12 20.46 12.63
C GLU A 353 -10.41 21.05 11.23
N LEU A 354 -10.33 20.23 10.17
CA LEU A 354 -10.77 20.62 8.83
C LEU A 354 -12.26 20.93 8.81
N GLU A 355 -13.09 20.07 9.40
CA GLU A 355 -14.55 20.22 9.43
C GLU A 355 -14.96 21.49 10.18
N GLN A 356 -14.38 21.77 11.34
CA GLN A 356 -14.65 22.99 12.10
C GLN A 356 -14.28 24.27 11.34
N ARG A 357 -13.32 24.18 10.39
CA ARG A 357 -12.84 25.32 9.58
C ARG A 357 -13.52 25.42 8.21
N LYS A 358 -14.56 24.63 7.91
CA LYS A 358 -15.27 24.70 6.62
C LYS A 358 -15.84 26.10 6.32
N PRO A 359 -15.77 26.60 5.08
CA PRO A 359 -16.30 27.92 4.73
C PRO A 359 -17.81 27.87 4.43
N SER A 360 -18.37 29.02 4.08
CA SER A 360 -19.72 29.10 3.52
C SER A 360 -19.81 28.32 2.19
N PRO A 361 -21.02 27.89 1.77
CA PRO A 361 -21.20 27.15 0.51
C PRO A 361 -20.67 27.86 -0.75
N ALA A 362 -20.46 29.18 -0.71
CA ALA A 362 -19.89 29.97 -1.80
C ALA A 362 -18.45 29.54 -2.16
N HIS A 363 -17.67 29.08 -1.18
CA HIS A 363 -16.26 28.68 -1.36
C HIS A 363 -16.07 27.15 -1.30
N LEU A 364 -17.12 26.38 -1.56
CA LEU A 364 -17.12 24.92 -1.38
C LEU A 364 -16.08 24.22 -2.28
N THR A 365 -16.02 24.59 -3.56
CA THR A 365 -15.07 23.97 -4.50
C THR A 365 -13.62 24.38 -4.20
N GLU A 366 -13.40 25.62 -3.74
CA GLU A 366 -12.10 26.11 -3.29
C GLU A 366 -11.61 25.33 -2.05
N TYR A 367 -12.50 25.08 -1.08
CA TYR A 367 -12.19 24.31 0.12
C TYR A 367 -11.74 22.88 -0.20
N TYR A 368 -12.51 22.16 -1.02
CA TYR A 368 -12.14 20.80 -1.39
C TYR A 368 -10.87 20.75 -2.25
N LEU A 369 -10.64 21.76 -3.10
CA LEU A 369 -9.40 21.90 -3.85
C LEU A 369 -8.18 21.94 -2.91
N TYR A 370 -8.20 22.76 -1.87
CA TYR A 370 -7.09 22.84 -0.89
C TYR A 370 -6.95 21.56 -0.06
N ILE A 371 -8.04 20.86 0.26
CA ILE A 371 -7.98 19.54 0.91
C ILE A 371 -7.28 18.52 0.00
N ALA A 372 -7.71 18.41 -1.26
CA ALA A 372 -7.08 17.48 -2.20
C ALA A 372 -5.63 17.86 -2.49
N GLY A 373 -5.31 19.16 -2.56
CA GLY A 373 -3.95 19.65 -2.71
C GLY A 373 -3.06 19.31 -1.52
N GLY A 374 -3.58 19.45 -0.29
CA GLY A 374 -2.89 18.99 0.91
C GLY A 374 -2.66 17.48 0.90
N GLY A 375 -3.67 16.70 0.52
CA GLY A 375 -3.54 15.26 0.33
C GLY A 375 -2.42 14.89 -0.66
N ALA A 376 -2.44 15.48 -1.86
CA ALA A 376 -1.41 15.27 -2.89
C ALA A 376 0.00 15.67 -2.40
N LEU A 377 0.14 16.78 -1.66
CA LEU A 377 1.42 17.18 -1.06
C LEU A 377 1.89 16.17 -0.01
N GLY A 378 0.98 15.62 0.80
CA GLY A 378 1.30 14.55 1.74
C GLY A 378 1.76 13.27 1.04
N GLY A 379 1.10 12.91 -0.06
CA GLY A 379 1.53 11.81 -0.94
C GLY A 379 2.88 12.00 -1.57
N LEU A 380 3.16 13.21 -2.07
CA LEU A 380 4.47 13.58 -2.62
C LEU A 380 5.57 13.49 -1.54
N ALA A 381 5.27 13.95 -0.33
CA ALA A 381 6.21 13.91 0.79
C ALA A 381 6.64 12.48 1.15
N VAL A 382 5.69 11.54 1.26
CA VAL A 382 5.99 10.16 1.66
C VAL A 382 6.36 9.26 0.49
N GLY A 383 5.69 9.40 -0.65
CA GLY A 383 5.82 8.49 -1.79
C GLY A 383 6.94 8.82 -2.77
N TRP A 384 7.49 10.03 -2.72
CA TRP A 384 8.57 10.43 -3.62
C TRP A 384 9.72 11.14 -2.91
N ILE A 385 9.44 12.13 -2.06
CA ILE A 385 10.49 12.89 -1.38
C ILE A 385 11.20 12.04 -0.32
N ALA A 386 10.46 11.35 0.55
CA ALA A 386 11.05 10.56 1.63
C ALA A 386 12.04 9.46 1.14
N PRO A 387 11.72 8.66 0.10
CA PRO A 387 12.68 7.69 -0.44
C PRO A 387 13.96 8.31 -1.03
N LEU A 388 13.91 9.56 -1.52
CA LEU A 388 15.07 10.25 -2.08
C LEU A 388 15.94 10.93 -1.01
N VAL A 389 15.34 11.30 0.12
CA VAL A 389 16.01 12.06 1.19
C VAL A 389 16.47 11.14 2.32
N PHE A 390 15.77 10.04 2.57
CA PHE A 390 16.01 9.18 3.72
C PHE A 390 16.46 7.78 3.28
N ASN A 391 17.58 7.33 3.84
CA ASN A 391 18.08 5.96 3.67
C ASN A 391 17.27 4.93 4.48
N ASP A 392 16.33 5.38 5.30
CA ASP A 392 15.45 4.55 6.13
C ASP A 392 14.05 5.20 6.21
N TYR A 393 13.08 4.55 6.85
CA TYR A 393 11.70 5.01 6.98
C TYR A 393 11.52 6.11 8.05
N TYR A 394 12.32 7.18 7.98
CA TYR A 394 12.24 8.32 8.89
C TYR A 394 10.94 9.12 8.76
N GLU A 395 10.15 8.91 7.70
CA GLU A 395 8.83 9.50 7.56
C GLU A 395 7.84 9.07 8.64
N LEU A 396 7.99 7.88 9.24
CA LEU A 396 7.13 7.41 10.33
C LEU A 396 7.31 8.24 11.60
N PRO A 397 8.50 8.27 12.24
CA PRO A 397 8.72 9.09 13.43
C PRO A 397 8.45 10.58 13.14
N SER A 398 8.87 11.07 11.97
CA SER A 398 8.65 12.46 11.57
C SER A 398 7.17 12.82 11.49
N SER A 399 6.33 11.94 10.94
CA SER A 399 4.89 12.16 10.81
C SER A 399 4.19 12.33 12.17
N PHE A 400 4.49 11.44 13.12
CA PHE A 400 3.91 11.50 14.47
C PHE A 400 4.38 12.73 15.25
N LEU A 401 5.66 13.10 15.13
CA LEU A 401 6.17 14.31 15.78
C LEU A 401 5.54 15.57 15.17
N CYS A 402 5.46 15.66 13.84
CA CYS A 402 4.88 16.82 13.15
C CYS A 402 3.40 17.00 13.46
N VAL A 403 2.60 15.93 13.44
CA VAL A 403 1.16 16.03 13.76
C VAL A 403 0.93 16.37 15.23
N THR A 404 1.79 15.87 16.14
CA THR A 404 1.78 16.28 17.54
C THR A 404 2.08 17.77 17.70
N ILE A 405 3.08 18.31 16.98
CA ILE A 405 3.39 19.75 16.98
C ILE A 405 2.18 20.56 16.47
N VAL A 406 1.53 20.13 15.39
CA VAL A 406 0.31 20.78 14.88
C VAL A 406 -0.81 20.75 15.92
N GLY A 407 -1.01 19.63 16.62
CA GLY A 407 -1.98 19.53 17.72
C GLY A 407 -1.68 20.47 18.88
N LEU A 408 -0.42 20.56 19.31
CA LEU A 408 0.01 21.49 20.37
C LEU A 408 -0.21 22.95 19.96
N ALA A 409 0.14 23.30 18.71
CA ALA A 409 -0.13 24.61 18.12
C ALA A 409 -1.63 24.95 18.17
N ILE A 410 -2.51 24.02 17.80
CA ILE A 410 -3.96 24.23 17.85
C ILE A 410 -4.43 24.49 19.28
N LEU A 411 -3.97 23.71 20.26
CA LEU A 411 -4.30 23.94 21.68
C LEU A 411 -3.76 25.29 22.19
N PHE A 412 -2.62 25.74 21.67
CA PHE A 412 -1.98 26.98 22.06
C PHE A 412 -2.72 28.21 21.51
N TRP A 413 -3.23 28.14 20.28
CA TRP A 413 -3.97 29.25 19.66
C TRP A 413 -5.48 29.22 19.91
N ASP A 414 -6.04 28.11 20.37
CA ASP A 414 -7.47 28.02 20.70
C ASP A 414 -7.76 28.68 22.07
N ALA A 415 -8.25 29.92 22.04
CA ALA A 415 -8.66 30.65 23.24
C ALA A 415 -9.79 29.96 24.03
N LYS A 416 -10.56 29.06 23.40
CA LYS A 416 -11.61 28.29 24.07
C LYS A 416 -11.06 27.04 24.77
N SER A 417 -9.81 26.68 24.49
CA SER A 417 -9.16 25.52 25.09
C SER A 417 -9.14 25.69 26.61
N PRO A 418 -9.54 24.66 27.37
CA PRO A 418 -9.53 24.73 28.82
C PRO A 418 -8.10 24.87 29.36
N LEU A 419 -7.06 24.59 28.56
CA LEU A 419 -5.63 24.79 28.88
C LEU A 419 -5.19 26.25 28.93
N GLN A 420 -5.92 27.17 28.30
CA GLN A 420 -5.60 28.61 28.29
C GLN A 420 -6.06 29.34 29.56
N ARG A 421 -6.78 28.65 30.45
CA ARG A 421 -7.22 29.24 31.72
C ARG A 421 -6.04 29.37 32.68
N ALA A 422 -5.97 30.50 33.39
CA ALA A 422 -4.99 30.73 34.45
C ALA A 422 -4.99 29.54 35.43
N ASN A 423 -3.79 29.11 35.87
CA ASN A 423 -3.54 27.96 36.76
C ASN A 423 -3.41 26.56 36.12
N ARG A 424 -3.15 26.45 34.80
CA ARG A 424 -2.96 25.16 34.10
C ARG A 424 -1.57 24.97 33.45
N LEU A 425 -0.55 25.69 33.92
CA LEU A 425 0.83 25.56 33.43
C LEU A 425 1.36 24.11 33.54
N TRP A 426 1.00 23.39 34.61
CA TRP A 426 1.39 22.00 34.81
C TRP A 426 0.88 21.07 33.69
N MET A 427 -0.26 21.38 33.07
CA MET A 427 -0.77 20.61 31.94
C MET A 427 0.12 20.82 30.71
N TRP A 428 0.60 22.04 30.47
CA TRP A 428 1.58 22.30 29.40
C TRP A 428 2.91 21.60 29.65
N LEU A 429 3.39 21.58 30.88
CA LEU A 429 4.58 20.81 31.27
C LEU A 429 4.39 19.31 31.03
N LEU A 430 3.21 18.76 31.35
CA LEU A 430 2.87 17.37 31.06
C LEU A 430 2.85 17.08 29.56
N LEU A 431 2.28 17.98 28.75
CA LEU A 431 2.26 17.83 27.29
C LEU A 431 3.67 17.89 26.68
N LEU A 432 4.51 18.79 27.17
CA LEU A 432 5.92 18.86 26.77
C LEU A 432 6.70 17.61 27.20
N LEU A 433 6.41 17.06 28.38
CA LEU A 433 7.00 15.78 28.83
C LEU A 433 6.58 14.63 27.92
N LEU A 434 5.30 14.54 27.54
CA LEU A 434 4.81 13.52 26.61
C LEU A 434 5.40 13.68 25.20
N PHE A 435 5.62 14.92 24.75
CA PHE A 435 6.31 15.19 23.49
C PHE A 435 7.80 14.81 23.57
N ALA A 436 8.49 15.14 24.67
CA ALA A 436 9.87 14.72 24.90
C ALA A 436 10.00 13.19 24.95
N LEU A 437 9.01 12.50 25.51
CA LEU A 437 8.95 11.04 25.52
C LEU A 437 8.81 10.46 24.11
N GLN A 438 8.00 11.08 23.24
CA GLN A 438 7.92 10.72 21.82
C GLN A 438 9.29 10.87 21.14
N VAL A 439 9.94 12.03 21.31
CA VAL A 439 11.26 12.31 20.72
C VAL A 439 12.28 11.28 21.20
N LYS A 440 12.32 10.97 22.51
CA LYS A 440 13.22 9.96 23.09
C LYS A 440 12.94 8.56 22.53
N GLY A 441 11.67 8.15 22.43
CA GLY A 441 11.30 6.85 21.86
C GLY A 441 11.77 6.71 20.42
N TRP A 442 11.41 7.66 19.56
CA TRP A 442 11.78 7.60 18.15
C TRP A 442 13.30 7.71 17.93
N SER A 443 13.98 8.66 18.60
CA SER A 443 15.43 8.82 18.46
C SER A 443 16.20 7.63 18.99
N GLY A 444 15.78 7.03 20.11
CA GLY A 444 16.40 5.82 20.66
C GLY A 444 16.40 4.67 19.66
N SER A 445 15.29 4.45 18.96
CA SER A 445 15.13 3.38 17.97
C SER A 445 15.95 3.64 16.70
N ILE A 446 16.10 4.90 16.31
CA ILE A 446 16.95 5.28 15.18
C ILE A 446 18.42 5.07 15.53
N VAL A 447 18.85 5.53 16.70
CA VAL A 447 20.24 5.41 17.14
C VAL A 447 20.63 3.95 17.33
N SER A 448 19.79 3.12 17.96
CA SER A 448 20.08 1.70 18.17
C SER A 448 20.27 0.96 16.84
N ARG A 449 19.42 1.23 15.85
CA ARG A 449 19.50 0.59 14.53
C ARG A 449 20.69 1.09 13.72
N ASN A 450 20.98 2.38 13.74
CA ASN A 450 22.11 2.96 13.03
C ASN A 450 23.45 2.52 13.63
N LEU A 451 23.55 2.34 14.95
CA LEU A 451 24.75 1.84 15.60
C LEU A 451 25.04 0.36 15.29
N ALA A 452 23.99 -0.43 15.02
CA ALA A 452 24.12 -1.85 14.67
C ALA A 452 24.41 -2.10 13.18
N ALA A 453 24.08 -1.14 12.31
CA ALA A 453 24.20 -1.28 10.86
C ALA A 453 25.54 -0.74 10.34
N LEU A 454 26.25 -1.54 9.55
CA LEU A 454 27.43 -1.11 8.79
C LEU A 454 27.06 -0.29 7.56
N THR A 455 25.98 -0.66 6.89
CA THR A 455 25.48 0.01 5.69
C THR A 455 23.97 -0.08 5.68
N VAL A 456 23.33 1.03 5.29
CA VAL A 456 21.88 1.14 5.14
C VAL A 456 21.61 1.76 3.77
N GLN A 457 20.92 1.03 2.91
CA GLN A 457 20.52 1.48 1.59
C GLN A 457 19.00 1.34 1.42
N ARG A 458 18.39 2.34 0.77
CA ARG A 458 16.96 2.33 0.45
C ARG A 458 16.79 2.30 -1.06
N SER A 459 16.06 1.31 -1.54
CA SER A 459 15.68 1.14 -2.94
C SER A 459 14.16 1.29 -3.10
N PHE A 460 13.66 1.07 -4.33
CA PHE A 460 12.22 0.93 -4.60
C PHE A 460 11.61 -0.30 -3.92
N TYR A 461 12.40 -1.33 -3.67
CA TYR A 461 11.97 -2.62 -3.15
C TYR A 461 11.99 -2.70 -1.62
N GLY A 462 12.78 -1.85 -0.95
CA GLY A 462 12.79 -1.76 0.51
C GLY A 462 14.05 -1.10 1.05
N VAL A 463 14.29 -1.27 2.35
CA VAL A 463 15.53 -0.87 3.01
C VAL A 463 16.34 -2.12 3.33
N LEU A 464 17.56 -2.16 2.82
CA LEU A 464 18.55 -3.18 3.10
C LEU A 464 19.53 -2.68 4.15
N ARG A 465 19.87 -3.55 5.10
CA ARG A 465 20.85 -3.28 6.15
C ARG A 465 21.84 -4.42 6.25
N THR A 466 23.11 -4.10 6.40
CA THR A 466 24.14 -5.09 6.75
C THR A 466 24.53 -4.88 8.21
N CYS A 467 24.39 -5.91 9.05
CA CYS A 467 24.60 -5.80 10.49
C CYS A 467 25.67 -6.78 10.95
N LEU A 468 26.62 -6.31 11.76
CA LEU A 468 27.53 -7.18 12.51
C LEU A 468 26.82 -7.67 13.77
N THR A 469 26.70 -8.97 13.91
CA THR A 469 26.30 -9.57 15.18
C THR A 469 27.55 -9.89 15.95
N ALA A 470 27.69 -9.26 17.12
CA ALA A 470 28.79 -9.52 18.04
C ALA A 470 28.75 -10.98 18.52
N PRO A 471 29.90 -11.59 18.84
CA PRO A 471 29.96 -12.98 19.28
C PRO A 471 29.06 -13.21 20.49
N ALA A 472 28.08 -14.10 20.34
CA ALA A 472 27.23 -14.57 21.44
C ALA A 472 27.81 -15.89 21.99
N PRO A 473 27.44 -16.35 23.20
CA PRO A 473 27.84 -17.66 23.70
C PRO A 473 27.48 -18.82 22.73
N GLU A 474 26.50 -18.59 21.87
CA GLU A 474 25.97 -19.52 20.87
C GLU A 474 26.66 -19.40 19.50
N ILE A 475 27.24 -18.23 19.16
CA ILE A 475 27.96 -17.95 17.91
C ILE A 475 29.27 -17.25 18.29
N PRO A 476 30.37 -17.98 18.52
CA PRO A 476 31.60 -17.43 19.08
C PRO A 476 32.45 -16.66 18.04
N VAL A 477 31.88 -16.32 16.88
CA VAL A 477 32.58 -15.71 15.76
C VAL A 477 31.77 -14.55 15.19
N ASP A 478 32.45 -13.53 14.70
CA ASP A 478 31.81 -12.39 14.05
C ASP A 478 31.01 -12.85 12.83
N TYR A 479 29.74 -12.43 12.79
CA TYR A 479 28.79 -12.79 11.75
C TYR A 479 28.22 -11.53 11.12
N LEU A 480 28.25 -11.48 9.79
CA LEU A 480 27.69 -10.40 9.01
C LEU A 480 26.40 -10.87 8.33
N GLY A 481 25.26 -10.29 8.70
CA GLY A 481 23.97 -10.59 8.10
C GLY A 481 23.49 -9.47 7.17
N LEU A 482 22.83 -9.84 6.07
CA LEU A 482 22.05 -8.94 5.22
C LEU A 482 20.59 -9.02 5.65
N PHE A 483 19.95 -7.88 5.89
CA PHE A 483 18.57 -7.80 6.39
C PHE A 483 17.70 -6.91 5.50
N SER A 484 16.46 -7.35 5.26
CA SER A 484 15.37 -6.53 4.74
C SER A 484 14.22 -6.55 5.75
N GLY A 485 13.89 -5.39 6.32
CA GLY A 485 12.95 -5.32 7.44
C GLY A 485 13.46 -6.11 8.65
N SER A 486 12.70 -7.13 9.08
CA SER A 486 13.07 -8.05 10.17
C SER A 486 13.60 -9.41 9.69
N THR A 487 13.70 -9.60 8.37
CA THR A 487 14.10 -10.89 7.76
C THR A 487 15.55 -10.83 7.32
N GLU A 488 16.28 -11.89 7.63
CA GLU A 488 17.65 -12.11 7.15
C GLU A 488 17.63 -12.69 5.73
N HIS A 489 18.41 -12.13 4.80
CA HIS A 489 18.58 -12.58 3.42
C HIS A 489 19.97 -13.17 3.18
N GLY A 490 20.41 -13.98 4.14
CA GLY A 490 21.72 -14.60 4.19
C GLY A 490 22.74 -13.79 4.99
N GLY A 491 23.82 -14.47 5.31
CA GLY A 491 24.96 -13.86 5.98
C GLY A 491 26.22 -14.68 5.79
N GLN A 492 27.29 -14.25 6.44
CA GLN A 492 28.61 -14.81 6.29
C GLN A 492 29.40 -14.69 7.58
N TYR A 493 30.09 -15.76 7.96
CA TYR A 493 31.12 -15.70 8.99
C TYR A 493 32.33 -14.91 8.50
N LEU A 494 32.91 -14.07 9.35
CA LEU A 494 34.05 -13.25 8.98
C LEU A 494 35.40 -13.95 9.16
N ASP A 495 35.43 -15.13 9.78
CA ASP A 495 36.66 -15.93 9.87
C ASP A 495 36.96 -16.65 8.55
N ASP A 496 38.25 -16.78 8.24
CA ASP A 496 38.72 -17.35 6.97
C ASP A 496 38.26 -18.80 6.77
N GLU A 497 38.16 -19.60 7.84
CA GLU A 497 37.84 -21.03 7.75
C GLU A 497 36.37 -21.25 7.35
N ARG A 498 35.44 -20.50 7.97
CA ARG A 498 33.99 -20.67 7.82
C ARG A 498 33.33 -19.69 6.87
N SER A 499 34.03 -18.64 6.41
CA SER A 499 33.50 -17.68 5.42
C SER A 499 32.95 -18.34 4.14
N GLN A 500 33.44 -19.54 3.82
CA GLN A 500 33.00 -20.34 2.66
C GLN A 500 31.79 -21.24 2.93
N TYR A 501 31.32 -21.35 4.17
CA TYR A 501 30.19 -22.20 4.52
C TYR A 501 28.87 -21.48 4.23
N PRO A 502 27.90 -22.14 3.58
CA PRO A 502 26.56 -21.58 3.50
C PRO A 502 25.93 -21.59 4.91
N THR A 503 25.39 -20.46 5.34
CA THR A 503 24.81 -20.26 6.68
C THR A 503 23.29 -20.09 6.62
N SER A 504 22.65 -19.90 7.79
CA SER A 504 21.21 -19.60 7.89
C SER A 504 20.37 -20.67 7.18
N TYR A 505 19.29 -20.30 6.50
CA TYR A 505 18.43 -21.23 5.76
C TYR A 505 19.06 -21.77 4.45
N TYR A 506 20.30 -21.39 4.14
CA TYR A 506 21.08 -21.96 3.04
C TYR A 506 22.01 -23.09 3.48
N ALA A 507 22.13 -23.36 4.78
CA ALA A 507 23.07 -24.33 5.33
C ALA A 507 22.93 -25.74 4.73
N ARG A 508 24.01 -26.53 4.76
CA ARG A 508 24.05 -27.85 4.10
C ARG A 508 23.05 -28.86 4.63
N SER A 509 22.60 -28.68 5.87
CA SER A 509 21.58 -29.50 6.55
C SER A 509 20.14 -29.15 6.15
N THR A 510 19.93 -28.05 5.43
CA THR A 510 18.60 -27.59 4.99
C THR A 510 18.12 -28.31 3.73
N GLY A 511 16.87 -28.09 3.34
CA GLY A 511 16.34 -28.64 2.09
C GLY A 511 17.06 -28.14 0.83
N LEU A 512 17.65 -26.93 0.84
CA LEU A 512 18.50 -26.48 -0.26
C LEU A 512 19.80 -27.30 -0.33
N GLY A 513 20.47 -27.52 0.81
CA GLY A 513 21.65 -28.36 0.86
C GLY A 513 21.36 -29.77 0.34
N PHE A 514 20.21 -30.33 0.74
CA PHE A 514 19.72 -31.60 0.20
C PHE A 514 19.47 -31.53 -1.32
N ALA A 515 18.89 -30.45 -1.86
CA ALA A 515 18.66 -30.31 -3.30
C ALA A 515 19.95 -30.46 -4.12
N PHE A 516 21.07 -29.88 -3.66
CA PHE A 516 22.37 -30.04 -4.31
C PHE A 516 22.90 -31.47 -4.31
N THR A 517 22.47 -32.31 -3.36
CA THR A 517 22.82 -33.75 -3.33
C THR A 517 22.00 -34.59 -4.32
N GLN A 518 20.86 -34.07 -4.78
CA GLN A 518 19.96 -34.77 -5.70
C GLN A 518 20.29 -34.54 -7.18
N LEU A 519 21.28 -33.68 -7.46
CA LEU A 519 21.72 -33.38 -8.84
C LEU A 519 22.52 -34.55 -9.41
N ASP A 520 22.27 -34.85 -10.67
CA ASP A 520 23.00 -35.91 -11.38
C ASP A 520 24.50 -35.56 -11.42
N PRO A 521 25.42 -36.54 -11.30
CA PRO A 521 26.85 -36.29 -11.44
C PRO A 521 27.17 -35.73 -12.83
N ALA A 522 27.59 -34.46 -12.87
CA ALA A 522 27.95 -33.77 -14.10
C ALA A 522 29.31 -33.06 -13.95
N PRO A 523 30.12 -32.96 -15.03
CA PRO A 523 31.39 -32.24 -15.01
C PRO A 523 31.21 -30.72 -14.89
N GLU A 524 30.02 -30.22 -15.23
CA GLU A 524 29.60 -28.82 -15.15
C GLU A 524 28.10 -28.81 -14.83
N ARG A 525 27.70 -28.05 -13.83
CA ARG A 525 26.29 -27.83 -13.48
C ARG A 525 25.88 -26.41 -13.83
N HIS A 526 24.67 -26.26 -14.36
CA HIS A 526 24.06 -24.97 -14.62
C HIS A 526 22.96 -24.70 -13.60
N ILE A 527 23.19 -23.72 -12.72
CA ILE A 527 22.32 -23.40 -11.58
C ILE A 527 21.65 -22.05 -11.83
N GLY A 528 20.32 -22.05 -11.88
CA GLY A 528 19.50 -20.83 -11.91
C GLY A 528 19.04 -20.48 -10.51
N VAL A 529 19.08 -19.20 -10.14
CA VAL A 529 18.65 -18.72 -8.83
C VAL A 529 17.81 -17.45 -9.02
N ALA A 530 16.55 -17.49 -8.59
CA ALA A 530 15.72 -16.29 -8.45
C ALA A 530 15.96 -15.69 -7.06
N GLY A 531 16.57 -14.52 -7.01
CA GLY A 531 17.13 -13.88 -5.81
C GLY A 531 18.65 -14.02 -5.74
N LEU A 532 19.35 -13.00 -5.22
CA LEU A 532 20.79 -13.04 -4.95
C LEU A 532 21.11 -13.03 -3.46
N GLY A 533 20.43 -12.18 -2.68
CA GLY A 533 20.69 -11.98 -1.25
C GLY A 533 22.16 -11.67 -0.97
N ALA A 534 22.74 -12.26 0.08
CA ALA A 534 24.18 -12.17 0.36
C ALA A 534 25.08 -12.95 -0.62
N GLY A 535 24.52 -13.63 -1.63
CA GLY A 535 25.24 -14.50 -2.54
C GLY A 535 25.57 -15.89 -1.96
N THR A 536 25.00 -16.25 -0.81
CA THR A 536 25.33 -17.48 -0.04
C THR A 536 25.24 -18.76 -0.87
N ILE A 537 24.29 -18.84 -1.81
CA ILE A 537 24.12 -20.03 -2.68
C ILE A 537 25.37 -20.31 -3.52
N ALA A 538 26.18 -19.30 -3.85
CA ALA A 538 27.44 -19.48 -4.57
C ALA A 538 28.48 -20.31 -3.80
N ALA A 539 28.31 -20.50 -2.48
CA ALA A 539 29.11 -21.42 -1.66
C ALA A 539 29.03 -22.89 -2.14
N TYR A 540 27.95 -23.28 -2.80
CA TYR A 540 27.77 -24.63 -3.35
C TYR A 540 28.49 -24.87 -4.68
N GLY A 541 29.03 -23.82 -5.30
CA GLY A 541 29.64 -23.90 -6.63
C GLY A 541 30.99 -24.60 -6.63
N ARG A 542 31.13 -25.54 -7.57
CA ARG A 542 32.35 -26.28 -7.87
C ARG A 542 33.09 -25.60 -9.03
N PRO A 543 34.37 -25.96 -9.28
CA PRO A 543 35.05 -25.54 -10.49
C PRO A 543 34.20 -25.88 -11.73
N ARG A 544 34.15 -24.96 -12.71
CA ARG A 544 33.35 -25.03 -13.95
C ARG A 544 31.84 -24.89 -13.82
N ASP A 545 31.26 -24.93 -12.63
CA ASP A 545 29.83 -24.67 -12.49
C ASP A 545 29.49 -23.25 -12.94
N ARG A 546 28.29 -23.07 -13.49
CA ARG A 546 27.74 -21.77 -13.88
C ARG A 546 26.51 -21.44 -13.05
N PHE A 547 26.50 -20.23 -12.49
CA PHE A 547 25.37 -19.68 -11.76
C PHE A 547 24.76 -18.53 -12.56
N ARG A 548 23.42 -18.52 -12.67
CA ARG A 548 22.67 -17.41 -13.24
C ARG A 548 21.70 -16.91 -12.18
N PHE A 549 22.01 -15.75 -11.60
CA PHE A 549 21.19 -15.09 -10.60
C PHE A 549 20.24 -14.10 -11.29
N TYR A 550 18.97 -14.09 -10.89
CA TYR A 550 18.00 -13.07 -11.27
C TYR A 550 17.68 -12.23 -10.04
N GLU A 551 18.13 -10.97 -10.02
CA GLU A 551 17.98 -10.08 -8.88
C GLU A 551 17.22 -8.82 -9.32
N ILE A 552 16.12 -8.52 -8.63
CA ILE A 552 15.25 -7.42 -8.99
C ILE A 552 15.72 -6.09 -8.41
N ASP A 553 16.37 -6.13 -7.25
CA ASP A 553 16.88 -4.94 -6.57
C ASP A 553 18.35 -4.69 -6.92
N GLU A 554 18.60 -3.65 -7.71
CA GLU A 554 19.94 -3.25 -8.14
C GLU A 554 20.90 -2.97 -6.98
N THR A 555 20.38 -2.65 -5.78
CA THR A 555 21.20 -2.37 -4.59
C THR A 555 21.76 -3.65 -3.95
N VAL A 556 21.14 -4.81 -4.17
CA VAL A 556 21.61 -6.11 -3.66
C VAL A 556 22.91 -6.54 -4.34
N VAL A 557 23.06 -6.25 -5.65
CA VAL A 557 24.21 -6.69 -6.44
C VAL A 557 25.56 -6.18 -5.91
N PRO A 558 25.78 -4.87 -5.69
CA PRO A 558 27.03 -4.38 -5.10
C PRO A 558 27.20 -4.87 -3.66
N LEU A 559 26.13 -4.98 -2.86
CA LEU A 559 26.23 -5.55 -1.50
C LEU A 559 26.75 -7.00 -1.53
N ALA A 560 26.18 -7.86 -2.37
CA ALA A 560 26.60 -9.25 -2.52
C ALA A 560 28.03 -9.40 -3.08
N ALA A 561 28.47 -8.47 -3.92
CA ALA A 561 29.77 -8.53 -4.58
C ALA A 561 30.92 -7.90 -3.77
N GLU A 562 30.63 -6.86 -2.99
CA GLU A 562 31.63 -6.03 -2.30
C GLU A 562 31.66 -6.24 -0.78
N VAL A 563 30.49 -6.51 -0.16
CA VAL A 563 30.39 -6.70 1.30
C VAL A 563 30.59 -8.17 1.67
N PHE A 564 30.13 -9.09 0.83
CA PHE A 564 30.26 -10.53 1.03
C PHE A 564 31.29 -11.14 0.06
N THR A 565 31.87 -12.28 0.43
CA THR A 565 32.94 -12.89 -0.37
C THR A 565 32.50 -14.09 -1.23
N TYR A 566 31.27 -14.61 -1.07
CA TYR A 566 30.82 -15.84 -1.76
C TYR A 566 30.98 -15.81 -3.28
N LEU A 567 30.61 -14.71 -3.95
CA LEU A 567 30.74 -14.58 -5.41
C LEU A 567 32.21 -14.54 -5.86
N SER A 568 33.05 -13.83 -5.10
CA SER A 568 34.49 -13.79 -5.37
C SER A 568 35.15 -15.16 -5.16
N GLN A 569 34.75 -15.88 -4.11
CA GLN A 569 35.24 -17.22 -3.82
C GLN A 569 34.82 -18.24 -4.88
N LEU A 570 33.59 -18.15 -5.41
CA LEU A 570 33.15 -18.97 -6.55
C LEU A 570 34.06 -18.79 -7.76
N ARG A 571 34.35 -17.53 -8.11
CA ARG A 571 35.26 -17.20 -9.21
C ARG A 571 36.67 -17.72 -8.96
N ASN A 572 37.18 -17.59 -7.74
CA ASN A 572 38.50 -18.08 -7.35
C ASN A 572 38.61 -19.62 -7.41
N ARG A 573 37.50 -20.33 -7.17
CA ARG A 573 37.40 -21.80 -7.37
C ARG A 573 37.33 -22.21 -8.85
N GLY A 574 37.23 -21.25 -9.78
CA GLY A 574 37.09 -21.52 -11.22
C GLY A 574 35.65 -21.78 -11.66
N GLY A 575 34.65 -21.40 -10.86
CA GLY A 575 33.24 -21.33 -11.28
C GLY A 575 32.91 -19.97 -11.91
N GLY A 576 31.80 -19.91 -12.66
CA GLY A 576 31.31 -18.68 -13.27
C GLY A 576 29.95 -18.25 -12.70
N TYR A 577 29.68 -16.95 -12.69
CA TYR A 577 28.34 -16.44 -12.42
C TYR A 577 27.99 -15.27 -13.34
N GLU A 578 26.68 -15.10 -13.57
CA GLU A 578 26.08 -13.95 -14.22
C GLU A 578 24.91 -13.47 -13.36
N VAL A 579 24.73 -12.15 -13.26
CA VAL A 579 23.59 -11.54 -12.58
C VAL A 579 22.75 -10.81 -13.63
N VAL A 580 21.50 -11.23 -13.78
CA VAL A 580 20.48 -10.59 -14.61
C VAL A 580 19.66 -9.69 -13.70
N LEU A 581 19.72 -8.38 -13.94
CA LEU A 581 18.90 -7.41 -13.22
C LEU A 581 17.46 -7.47 -13.75
N GLY A 582 16.50 -7.71 -12.85
CA GLY A 582 15.07 -7.74 -13.16
C GLY A 582 14.31 -8.83 -12.42
N ASP A 583 12.98 -8.82 -12.58
CA ASP A 583 12.12 -9.86 -12.03
C ASP A 583 12.46 -11.22 -12.68
N ALA A 584 12.64 -12.25 -11.85
CA ALA A 584 13.08 -13.57 -12.31
C ALA A 584 12.08 -14.23 -13.26
N ARG A 585 10.78 -14.12 -12.98
CA ARG A 585 9.74 -14.71 -13.83
C ARG A 585 9.68 -13.99 -15.17
N VAL A 586 9.68 -12.66 -15.16
CA VAL A 586 9.64 -11.85 -16.40
C VAL A 586 10.87 -12.13 -17.26
N SER A 587 12.06 -12.16 -16.66
CA SER A 587 13.30 -12.44 -17.36
C SER A 587 13.31 -13.84 -17.98
N LEU A 588 12.95 -14.87 -17.20
CA LEU A 588 12.85 -16.24 -17.70
C LEU A 588 11.86 -16.36 -18.86
N ALA A 589 10.70 -15.70 -18.80
CA ALA A 589 9.70 -15.77 -19.87
C ALA A 589 10.24 -15.28 -21.24
N GLN A 590 11.17 -14.32 -21.23
CA GLN A 590 11.77 -13.71 -22.42
C GLN A 590 12.99 -14.49 -22.93
N GLU A 591 13.65 -15.25 -22.07
CA GLU A 591 14.86 -16.00 -22.41
C GLU A 591 14.55 -17.30 -23.17
N SER A 592 15.54 -17.77 -23.94
CA SER A 592 15.55 -19.14 -24.44
C SER A 592 15.70 -20.14 -23.29
N PRO A 593 15.25 -21.41 -23.45
CA PRO A 593 15.43 -22.45 -22.44
C PRO A 593 16.89 -22.56 -21.95
N GLN A 594 17.12 -22.33 -20.65
CA GLN A 594 18.46 -22.27 -20.05
C GLN A 594 19.04 -23.64 -19.69
N GLN A 595 18.21 -24.69 -19.66
CA GLN A 595 18.61 -26.06 -19.29
C GLN A 595 19.31 -26.12 -17.92
N PHE A 596 18.67 -25.57 -16.88
CA PHE A 596 19.17 -25.65 -15.52
C PHE A 596 19.11 -27.08 -14.97
N ASP A 597 20.16 -27.48 -14.27
CA ASP A 597 20.22 -28.67 -13.43
C ASP A 597 19.46 -28.45 -12.12
N LEU A 598 19.54 -27.23 -11.58
CA LEU A 598 18.81 -26.77 -10.42
C LEU A 598 18.29 -25.36 -10.66
N LEU A 599 17.00 -25.14 -10.44
CA LEU A 599 16.41 -23.80 -10.34
C LEU A 599 15.96 -23.56 -8.90
N VAL A 600 16.58 -22.59 -8.23
CA VAL A 600 16.24 -22.19 -6.88
C VAL A 600 15.32 -20.96 -6.94
N LEU A 601 14.18 -21.03 -6.26
CA LEU A 601 13.24 -19.92 -6.10
C LEU A 601 13.32 -19.39 -4.66
N ASP A 602 14.02 -18.28 -4.49
CA ASP A 602 14.29 -17.62 -3.20
C ASP A 602 14.22 -16.08 -3.34
N ALA A 603 13.25 -15.59 -4.12
CA ALA A 603 13.05 -14.17 -4.39
C ALA A 603 12.04 -13.57 -3.39
N PHE A 604 12.48 -13.35 -2.15
CA PHE A 604 11.64 -12.77 -1.10
C PHE A 604 11.73 -11.24 -1.07
N ALA A 605 10.59 -10.59 -0.82
CA ALA A 605 10.54 -9.21 -0.37
C ALA A 605 10.23 -9.21 1.14
N GLY A 606 11.26 -9.18 1.99
CA GLY A 606 11.11 -9.40 3.43
C GLY A 606 10.67 -10.83 3.74
N ASP A 607 9.58 -11.02 4.48
CA ASP A 607 9.05 -12.37 4.83
C ASP A 607 8.12 -12.98 3.75
N ALA A 608 7.89 -12.31 2.62
CA ALA A 608 6.87 -12.70 1.65
C ALA A 608 7.43 -13.11 0.28
N VAL A 609 6.96 -14.28 -0.22
CA VAL A 609 7.15 -14.68 -1.61
C VAL A 609 6.12 -13.95 -2.48
N PRO A 610 6.54 -13.19 -3.51
CA PRO A 610 5.62 -12.56 -4.43
C PRO A 610 4.70 -13.59 -5.10
N VAL A 611 3.40 -13.31 -5.05
CA VAL A 611 2.33 -14.21 -5.49
C VAL A 611 2.50 -14.66 -6.94
N HIS A 612 2.98 -13.77 -7.82
CA HIS A 612 3.18 -14.05 -9.23
C HIS A 612 4.29 -15.06 -9.49
N LEU A 613 5.17 -15.36 -8.53
CA LEU A 613 6.20 -16.39 -8.66
C LEU A 613 5.67 -17.80 -8.39
N LEU A 614 4.49 -17.93 -7.78
CA LEU A 614 3.88 -19.20 -7.40
C LEU A 614 2.53 -19.42 -8.10
N THR A 615 2.42 -19.03 -9.38
CA THR A 615 1.26 -19.34 -10.23
C THR A 615 1.53 -20.53 -11.13
N ARG A 616 0.46 -21.12 -11.67
CA ARG A 616 0.53 -22.15 -12.71
C ARG A 616 1.34 -21.68 -13.92
N GLU A 617 1.13 -20.45 -14.37
CA GLU A 617 1.82 -19.85 -15.50
C GLU A 617 3.33 -19.68 -15.21
N ALA A 618 3.66 -19.26 -13.98
CA ALA A 618 5.05 -19.18 -13.51
C ALA A 618 5.72 -20.56 -13.49
N MET A 619 5.07 -21.58 -12.92
CA MET A 619 5.60 -22.95 -12.88
C MET A 619 5.81 -23.53 -14.29
N THR A 620 4.89 -23.23 -15.22
CA THR A 620 5.05 -23.60 -16.63
C THR A 620 6.30 -22.97 -17.24
N THR A 621 6.55 -21.70 -16.93
CA THR A 621 7.77 -20.99 -17.34
C THR A 621 9.00 -21.67 -16.76
N TYR A 622 9.04 -21.94 -15.45
CA TYR A 622 10.19 -22.59 -14.81
C TYR A 622 10.52 -23.95 -15.42
N LEU A 623 9.51 -24.78 -15.70
CA LEU A 623 9.68 -26.10 -16.30
C LEU A 623 10.26 -26.06 -17.72
N ARG A 624 10.10 -24.94 -18.44
CA ARG A 624 10.74 -24.70 -19.75
C ARG A 624 12.25 -24.53 -19.62
N HIS A 625 12.74 -23.95 -18.51
CA HIS A 625 14.15 -23.68 -18.31
C HIS A 625 14.89 -24.81 -17.58
N VAL A 626 14.18 -25.76 -16.96
CA VAL A 626 14.79 -26.87 -16.20
C VAL A 626 14.84 -28.16 -17.01
N LYS A 627 16.00 -28.84 -16.99
CA LYS A 627 16.22 -30.14 -17.66
C LYS A 627 15.18 -31.18 -17.25
N SER A 628 14.98 -32.22 -18.06
CA SER A 628 14.08 -33.34 -17.71
C SER A 628 14.43 -33.98 -16.36
N THR A 629 15.73 -34.10 -16.07
CA THR A 629 16.27 -34.61 -14.81
C THR A 629 16.57 -33.52 -13.77
N GLY A 630 16.36 -32.23 -14.09
CA GLY A 630 16.67 -31.13 -13.18
C GLY A 630 15.67 -30.99 -12.02
N VAL A 631 16.07 -30.25 -11.00
CA VAL A 631 15.30 -30.01 -9.77
C VAL A 631 14.86 -28.56 -9.68
N ILE A 632 13.65 -28.31 -9.20
CA ILE A 632 13.21 -26.97 -8.77
C ILE A 632 13.17 -26.98 -7.24
N ALA A 633 13.92 -26.10 -6.59
CA ALA A 633 13.90 -25.91 -5.14
C ALA A 633 13.18 -24.61 -4.80
N VAL A 634 12.11 -24.69 -4.01
CA VAL A 634 11.29 -23.54 -3.63
C VAL A 634 11.37 -23.34 -2.13
N HIS A 635 11.81 -22.17 -1.70
CA HIS A 635 11.77 -21.79 -0.30
C HIS A 635 10.34 -21.32 0.03
N VAL A 636 9.72 -21.93 1.03
CA VAL A 636 8.29 -21.73 1.38
C VAL A 636 8.09 -21.35 2.84
N SER A 637 9.16 -20.98 3.54
CA SER A 637 9.12 -20.42 4.89
C SER A 637 8.30 -19.13 4.89
N ASN A 638 7.26 -19.08 5.69
CA ASN A 638 6.45 -17.88 5.86
C ASN A 638 5.72 -17.90 7.20
N ARG A 639 5.71 -16.78 7.93
CA ARG A 639 5.08 -16.69 9.26
C ARG A 639 3.54 -16.66 9.20
N PHE A 640 2.96 -16.17 8.10
CA PHE A 640 1.53 -15.85 8.00
C PHE A 640 0.76 -16.71 7.00
N LEU A 641 1.44 -17.30 6.01
CA LEU A 641 0.86 -18.04 4.89
C LEU A 641 1.34 -19.49 4.88
N ALA A 642 0.44 -20.40 4.52
CA ALA A 642 0.70 -21.82 4.30
C ALA A 642 1.09 -22.09 2.85
N LEU A 643 2.16 -21.43 2.38
CA LEU A 643 2.73 -21.59 1.03
C LEU A 643 2.97 -23.06 0.59
N PRO A 644 3.31 -24.01 1.50
CA PRO A 644 3.44 -25.40 1.11
C PRO A 644 2.20 -26.00 0.43
N LEU A 645 0.99 -25.51 0.75
CA LEU A 645 -0.26 -25.95 0.11
C LEU A 645 -0.30 -25.58 -1.38
N ILE A 646 0.16 -24.37 -1.73
CA ILE A 646 0.21 -23.88 -3.11
C ILE A 646 1.18 -24.71 -3.93
N VAL A 647 2.42 -24.89 -3.43
CA VAL A 647 3.45 -25.65 -4.15
C VAL A 647 3.05 -27.12 -4.31
N ARG A 648 2.40 -27.72 -3.31
CA ARG A 648 1.83 -29.07 -3.42
C ARG A 648 0.84 -29.18 -4.58
N ASP A 649 -0.10 -28.25 -4.69
CA ASP A 649 -1.15 -28.32 -5.69
C ASP A 649 -0.64 -27.96 -7.09
N LEU A 650 0.35 -27.07 -7.20
CA LEU A 650 1.08 -26.81 -8.44
C LEU A 650 1.86 -28.05 -8.89
N ALA A 651 2.57 -28.71 -7.97
CA ALA A 651 3.28 -29.95 -8.28
C ALA A 651 2.32 -31.03 -8.80
N ALA A 652 1.19 -31.22 -8.12
CA ALA A 652 0.16 -32.17 -8.54
C ALA A 652 -0.44 -31.82 -9.90
N TYR A 653 -0.69 -30.53 -10.18
CA TYR A 653 -1.22 -30.06 -11.47
C TYR A 653 -0.26 -30.35 -12.63
N HIS A 654 1.04 -30.17 -12.41
CA HIS A 654 2.08 -30.40 -13.41
C HIS A 654 2.62 -31.84 -13.44
N GLY A 655 2.06 -32.75 -12.62
CA GLY A 655 2.51 -34.14 -12.55
C GLY A 655 3.92 -34.32 -12.01
N LEU A 656 4.38 -33.42 -11.13
CA LEU A 656 5.72 -33.43 -10.54
C LEU A 656 5.74 -34.24 -9.23
N ALA A 657 6.85 -34.94 -9.00
CA ALA A 657 7.18 -35.48 -7.69
C ALA A 657 7.58 -34.34 -6.74
N LEU A 658 7.23 -34.48 -5.47
CA LEU A 658 7.39 -33.44 -4.46
C LEU A 658 8.01 -33.99 -3.18
N ALA A 659 9.03 -33.32 -2.67
CA ALA A 659 9.56 -33.52 -1.32
C ALA A 659 9.42 -32.22 -0.52
N HIS A 660 8.96 -32.31 0.73
CA HIS A 660 8.88 -31.19 1.66
C HIS A 660 9.87 -31.45 2.80
N ILE A 661 10.78 -30.51 3.03
CA ILE A 661 11.88 -30.62 3.98
C ILE A 661 11.79 -29.42 4.92
N THR A 662 11.57 -29.71 6.20
CA THR A 662 11.55 -28.71 7.28
C THR A 662 12.82 -28.85 8.09
N THR A 663 13.42 -27.72 8.44
CA THR A 663 14.61 -27.63 9.29
C THR A 663 14.30 -26.71 10.47
N GLU A 664 14.61 -27.16 11.68
CA GLU A 664 14.48 -26.36 12.90
C GLU A 664 15.69 -25.43 13.07
N ALA A 665 15.51 -24.31 13.76
CA ALA A 665 16.61 -23.37 13.99
C ALA A 665 17.61 -23.95 15.00
N ASP A 666 18.90 -23.82 14.71
CA ASP A 666 20.00 -24.14 15.62
C ASP A 666 21.14 -23.16 15.40
N ALA A 667 21.19 -22.11 16.23
CA ALA A 667 22.23 -21.08 16.13
C ALA A 667 23.66 -21.64 16.30
N LYS A 668 23.83 -22.80 16.94
CA LYS A 668 25.14 -23.42 17.18
C LYS A 668 25.67 -24.18 15.95
N GLN A 669 24.80 -24.55 15.02
CA GLN A 669 25.14 -25.28 13.81
C GLN A 669 25.07 -24.34 12.60
N ASP A 670 26.17 -23.68 12.23
CA ASP A 670 26.23 -22.79 11.06
C ASP A 670 25.21 -21.63 11.06
N ASN A 671 24.81 -21.17 12.26
CA ASN A 671 23.75 -20.17 12.46
C ASN A 671 22.44 -20.59 11.77
N LEU A 672 22.04 -21.87 11.92
CA LEU A 672 20.91 -22.46 11.21
C LEU A 672 19.61 -21.73 11.57
N ALA A 673 18.98 -21.14 10.55
CA ALA A 673 17.65 -20.58 10.67
C ALA A 673 16.59 -21.64 10.34
N ALA A 674 15.46 -21.58 11.04
CA ALA A 674 14.31 -22.44 10.71
C ALA A 674 13.86 -22.17 9.27
N SER A 675 13.68 -23.23 8.49
CA SER A 675 13.29 -23.12 7.09
C SER A 675 12.44 -24.28 6.60
N ASP A 676 11.54 -24.00 5.68
CA ASP A 676 10.72 -24.96 4.93
C ASP A 676 11.08 -24.85 3.45
N TRP A 677 11.56 -25.95 2.86
CA TRP A 677 11.94 -26.06 1.46
C TRP A 677 11.13 -27.17 0.77
N MET A 678 10.74 -26.93 -0.48
CA MET A 678 10.04 -27.91 -1.30
C MET A 678 10.79 -28.17 -2.59
N LEU A 679 11.06 -29.44 -2.87
CA LEU A 679 11.78 -29.87 -4.06
C LEU A 679 10.83 -30.53 -5.04
N LEU A 680 10.84 -30.07 -6.29
CA LEU A 680 10.02 -30.58 -7.37
C LEU A 680 10.90 -31.17 -8.47
N ARG A 681 10.50 -32.33 -8.99
CA ARG A 681 11.19 -33.01 -10.11
C ARG A 681 10.18 -33.77 -10.96
N ARG A 682 10.48 -33.99 -12.24
CA ARG A 682 9.68 -34.91 -13.06
C ARG A 682 9.80 -36.35 -12.52
N PRO A 683 8.73 -37.16 -12.48
CA PRO A 683 8.76 -38.51 -11.89
C PRO A 683 9.83 -39.42 -12.50
N GLU A 684 10.08 -39.31 -13.80
CA GLU A 684 11.11 -40.07 -14.53
C GLU A 684 12.54 -39.76 -14.05
N GLY A 685 12.76 -38.61 -13.40
CA GLY A 685 14.03 -38.24 -12.79
C GLY A 685 14.20 -38.76 -11.36
N PHE A 686 13.15 -39.23 -10.68
CA PHE A 686 13.25 -39.92 -9.40
C PHE A 686 13.71 -41.37 -9.65
N VAL A 687 14.98 -41.56 -10.03
CA VAL A 687 15.55 -42.91 -10.16
C VAL A 687 15.58 -43.56 -8.77
N ASN A 688 15.05 -44.79 -8.71
CA ASN A 688 15.02 -45.66 -7.53
C ASN A 688 16.33 -45.58 -6.72
N GLY A 689 16.27 -44.93 -5.56
CA GLY A 689 17.41 -44.63 -4.71
C GLY A 689 17.29 -43.30 -3.95
N THR A 690 16.29 -42.47 -4.25
CA THR A 690 16.03 -41.21 -3.55
C THR A 690 15.73 -41.43 -2.07
N VAL A 691 16.65 -40.92 -1.26
CA VAL A 691 16.57 -40.73 0.19
C VAL A 691 15.18 -40.22 0.55
N THR A 692 14.47 -40.98 1.40
CA THR A 692 13.27 -40.51 2.09
C THR A 692 13.60 -39.16 2.73
N PRO A 693 12.92 -38.06 2.38
CA PRO A 693 13.22 -36.77 2.98
C PRO A 693 13.12 -36.91 4.50
N PRO A 694 14.11 -36.42 5.28
CA PRO A 694 13.92 -36.31 6.71
C PRO A 694 12.78 -35.30 6.90
N TYR A 695 11.80 -35.66 7.74
CA TYR A 695 10.65 -34.85 8.13
C TYR A 695 9.45 -34.82 7.16
N LYS A 696 8.56 -35.81 7.31
CA LYS A 696 7.17 -35.73 6.87
C LYS A 696 6.37 -34.88 7.88
N ARG A 697 6.11 -33.60 7.59
CA ARG A 697 4.80 -33.03 7.99
C ARG A 697 3.80 -33.45 6.92
N PRO A 698 2.94 -34.47 7.16
CA PRO A 698 1.90 -34.79 6.20
C PRO A 698 0.98 -33.57 6.07
N PHE A 699 0.70 -33.16 4.83
CA PHE A 699 -0.43 -32.27 4.59
C PHE A 699 -1.69 -32.91 5.17
N HIS A 700 -2.48 -32.15 5.94
CA HIS A 700 -3.73 -32.69 6.48
C HIS A 700 -4.60 -33.23 5.33
N ILE A 701 -4.97 -34.51 5.43
CA ILE A 701 -5.87 -35.16 4.49
C ILE A 701 -7.20 -34.39 4.54
N GLY A 702 -7.55 -33.71 3.46
CA GLY A 702 -8.77 -32.88 3.36
C GLY A 702 -8.56 -31.37 3.24
N SER A 703 -7.32 -30.85 3.25
CA SER A 703 -7.09 -29.44 2.90
C SER A 703 -7.62 -29.13 1.48
N PRO A 704 -8.33 -28.01 1.27
CA PRO A 704 -8.83 -27.64 -0.06
C PRO A 704 -7.68 -27.53 -1.06
N ARG A 705 -7.96 -27.88 -2.33
CA ARG A 705 -7.00 -27.65 -3.41
C ARG A 705 -6.99 -26.17 -3.77
N VAL A 706 -5.82 -25.55 -3.70
CA VAL A 706 -5.61 -24.14 -4.00
C VAL A 706 -4.54 -24.03 -5.08
N ILE A 707 -4.95 -23.67 -6.29
CA ILE A 707 -4.03 -23.40 -7.40
C ILE A 707 -4.11 -21.91 -7.71
N TRP A 708 -3.00 -21.21 -7.52
CA TRP A 708 -2.88 -19.83 -7.97
C TRP A 708 -2.64 -19.77 -9.48
N THR A 709 -3.30 -18.82 -10.10
CA THR A 709 -3.16 -18.43 -11.51
C THR A 709 -2.95 -16.92 -11.55
N ASP A 710 -2.48 -16.40 -12.67
CA ASP A 710 -2.32 -14.94 -12.82
C ASP A 710 -3.64 -14.16 -12.65
N ASP A 711 -4.78 -14.78 -13.00
CA ASP A 711 -6.10 -14.17 -12.80
C ASP A 711 -6.63 -14.31 -11.36
N ARG A 712 -6.25 -15.39 -10.66
CA ARG A 712 -6.79 -15.77 -9.35
C ARG A 712 -5.72 -16.28 -8.40
N SER A 713 -5.49 -15.51 -7.33
CA SER A 713 -4.39 -15.73 -6.40
C SER A 713 -4.73 -15.23 -4.99
N SER A 714 -5.83 -15.75 -4.44
CA SER A 714 -6.33 -15.33 -3.12
C SER A 714 -5.44 -15.86 -2.01
N VAL A 715 -4.92 -14.97 -1.16
CA VAL A 715 -4.14 -15.33 0.03
C VAL A 715 -5.02 -15.85 1.17
N TYR A 716 -6.32 -15.55 1.15
CA TYR A 716 -7.26 -15.96 2.21
C TYR A 716 -7.36 -17.47 2.42
N GLU A 717 -7.15 -18.24 1.35
CA GLU A 717 -7.29 -19.70 1.38
C GLU A 717 -6.09 -20.38 2.08
N ILE A 718 -5.02 -19.62 2.34
CA ILE A 718 -3.77 -20.11 2.91
C ILE A 718 -3.30 -19.30 4.12
N LEU A 719 -4.13 -18.42 4.70
CA LEU A 719 -3.81 -17.76 5.97
C LEU A 719 -3.70 -18.80 7.10
N ARG A 720 -2.66 -18.68 7.93
CA ARG A 720 -2.39 -19.58 9.07
C ARG A 720 -3.29 -19.32 10.28
#